data_AF-U4LNC1-F1
#
_entry.id   AF-U4LNC1-F1
#
_cell.length_a   1.000
_cell.length_b   1.000
_cell.length_c   1.000
_cell.angle_alpha   90.00
_cell.angle_beta   90.00
_cell.angle_gamma   90.00
#
_symmetry.space_group_name_H-M   'P 1'
#
loop_
_entity.id
_entity.type
_entity.pdbx_description
1 polymer ?
#
loop_
_entity_poly.entity_id
_entity_poly.type
_entity_poly.pdbx_seq_one_letter_code
_entity_poly.pdbx_strand_id
1 'polypeptide(L)'
;MSEGAGLSGVELDLDQLSLQSPPAMPSSTPPLSSFRDITDEFIEASKKLEVGQLVQDPQFTLFQAIMDPKMDSGLLEPEYENFDAWQERLPEEIIGIMDRLLCNEMAWHLGSALSQTLFASLYVDKILSSMPTRLNDATFGPPRGEGHEIIQNILRPYCVAVIRCCAYANWQVPNEHIYDEEDFVGQTYGLPMLQAVSYKDMDNLLAESLVWLSTNKDKFTSEIYLAIRNRILLRKALLSNFQRDSDWKKNPEPQWEGCLAFIEAIEKDHTLAKEVPEAWSMSIQRKLASSVPPRPLVDLPFSEAISTVRKLCTETHDIYKLLDYAGASNVMSYFIHFGARQPTPLPYTRSLIQTLFCKDLRICGKLPIRDILYDDVRELCNPPAKLFDPKNDECEAPSNPKFQIAERMEWFIARAGRLYIELYKYLCQNRSRMRRILCKAMLEWDSMQVEAEEIDQELASLTKEQPKPFQGVMQYGFHLSSWVYHYKLRIMEQITLLGFELEIYPLHEFDGMYWYLQFYLKTRSLHIERMLAFVGNEPKSLSLLNFYLLENVAMHDLATACMLLYSALARYNLLEKPRNPQGSDRFRYEGRMKPFMSIGVPEVVQYDYFRNVVDNPDMDTSSLLHLASEHIAEAKKGYRQLSTLDKEITRSKMCHDTYKANISKLTRSCFGIGVAIGVLTREVDAGTVESSNLCVTLHQGAGYHASFPVPLVTSKEVKK
;
A
#
# COMPACT_ATOMS: atom_id res chain seq x y z
N MET A 1 -42.55 22.95 -3.81
CA MET A 1 -41.66 24.11 -3.57
C MET A 1 -40.26 23.64 -3.86
N SER A 2 -39.82 24.02 -5.05
CA SER A 2 -38.57 23.69 -5.71
C SER A 2 -37.46 24.60 -5.18
N GLU A 3 -36.29 24.03 -4.89
CA GLU A 3 -35.02 24.72 -5.10
C GLU A 3 -34.00 23.65 -5.49
N GLY A 4 -33.72 23.58 -6.80
CA GLY A 4 -32.60 22.85 -7.35
C GLY A 4 -31.36 23.73 -7.28
N ALA A 5 -30.30 23.24 -6.66
CA ALA A 5 -28.97 23.82 -6.78
C ALA A 5 -28.23 23.08 -7.89
N GLY A 6 -28.17 23.70 -9.06
CA GLY A 6 -27.29 23.27 -10.16
C GLY A 6 -25.83 23.50 -9.77
N LEU A 7 -25.03 22.43 -9.80
CA LEU A 7 -23.57 22.52 -9.79
C LEU A 7 -23.11 22.64 -11.25
N SER A 8 -23.22 23.86 -11.79
CA SER A 8 -22.54 24.25 -13.02
C SER A 8 -21.12 24.71 -12.71
N GLY A 9 -20.17 24.20 -13.51
CA GLY A 9 -18.75 24.55 -13.60
C GLY A 9 -18.24 25.72 -12.76
N VAL A 10 -17.46 25.39 -11.75
CA VAL A 10 -16.36 26.26 -11.31
C VAL A 10 -15.13 25.73 -12.05
N GLU A 11 -14.79 26.36 -13.17
CA GLU A 11 -13.42 26.32 -13.67
C GLU A 11 -12.53 26.88 -12.55
N LEU A 12 -11.78 26.00 -11.91
CA LEU A 12 -10.68 26.40 -11.03
C LEU A 12 -9.60 26.99 -11.94
N ASP A 13 -9.54 28.31 -11.96
CA ASP A 13 -8.50 29.10 -12.60
C ASP A 13 -7.15 28.76 -11.93
N LEU A 14 -6.43 27.79 -12.51
CA LEU A 14 -5.16 27.23 -12.03
C LEU A 14 -4.02 28.26 -12.02
N ASP A 15 -4.22 29.45 -12.59
CA ASP A 15 -3.24 30.54 -12.61
C ASP A 15 -3.28 31.43 -11.35
N GLN A 16 -4.23 31.25 -10.43
CA GLN A 16 -4.30 32.04 -9.17
C GLN A 16 -3.68 31.37 -7.94
N LEU A 17 -3.22 30.12 -8.04
CA LEU A 17 -2.43 29.44 -7.00
C LEU A 17 -0.92 29.65 -7.21
N SER A 18 -0.52 30.85 -7.62
CA SER A 18 0.86 31.27 -7.42
C SER A 18 1.15 31.18 -5.92
N LEU A 19 2.05 30.26 -5.54
CA LEU A 19 2.71 30.27 -4.24
C LEU A 19 3.30 31.67 -4.07
N GLN A 20 2.57 32.55 -3.38
CA GLN A 20 3.16 33.80 -2.90
C GLN A 20 4.37 33.35 -2.09
N SER A 21 5.54 33.74 -2.57
CA SER A 21 6.78 33.57 -1.83
C SER A 21 6.52 34.10 -0.43
N PRO A 22 6.90 33.39 0.65
CA PRO A 22 6.75 33.93 1.98
C PRO A 22 7.38 35.34 1.97
N PRO A 23 6.71 36.36 2.53
CA PRO A 23 7.26 37.71 2.56
C PRO A 23 8.67 37.62 3.11
N ALA A 24 9.63 38.17 2.36
CA ALA A 24 11.02 38.17 2.77
C ALA A 24 11.09 38.73 4.20
N MET A 25 11.50 37.89 5.15
CA MET A 25 11.75 38.33 6.52
C MET A 25 12.74 39.50 6.44
N PRO A 26 12.42 40.69 6.98
CA PRO A 26 13.34 41.80 6.96
C PRO A 26 14.65 41.36 7.63
N SER A 27 15.75 41.46 6.91
CA SER A 27 17.08 40.95 7.26
C SER A 27 17.79 41.74 8.38
N SER A 28 17.03 42.49 9.18
CA SER A 28 17.54 43.19 10.35
C SER A 28 16.61 42.94 11.53
N THR A 29 17.02 42.07 12.44
CA THR A 29 16.47 42.05 13.80
C THR A 29 16.57 43.48 14.32
N PRO A 30 15.45 44.14 14.69
CA PRO A 30 15.51 45.52 15.16
C PRO A 30 16.43 45.58 16.40
N PRO A 31 17.21 46.66 16.58
CA PRO A 31 18.19 46.73 17.66
C PRO A 31 17.50 46.50 19.01
N LEU A 32 18.15 45.81 19.95
CA LEU A 32 17.59 45.50 21.28
C LEU A 32 17.01 46.72 22.01
N SER A 33 17.51 47.93 21.71
CA SER A 33 17.00 49.22 22.20
C SER A 33 15.57 49.56 21.76
N SER A 34 14.99 48.83 20.81
CA SER A 34 13.61 48.98 20.34
C SER A 34 12.59 48.15 21.11
N PHE A 35 13.03 47.29 22.03
CA PHE A 35 12.18 46.47 22.87
C PHE A 35 12.00 47.09 24.26
N ARG A 36 10.77 47.08 24.77
CA ARG A 36 10.45 47.43 26.16
C ARG A 36 10.24 46.13 26.94
N ASP A 37 10.94 45.97 28.05
CA ASP A 37 10.69 44.88 29.00
C ASP A 37 9.33 45.10 29.69
N ILE A 38 8.47 44.08 29.65
CA ILE A 38 7.14 44.06 30.27
C ILE A 38 6.99 42.93 31.30
N THR A 39 8.09 42.30 31.73
CA THR A 39 8.09 41.10 32.58
C THR A 39 7.32 41.33 33.89
N ASP A 40 7.62 42.43 34.60
CA ASP A 40 6.96 42.77 35.87
C ASP A 40 5.45 43.04 35.70
N GLU A 41 5.09 43.81 34.66
CA GLU A 41 3.69 44.12 34.32
C GLU A 41 2.90 42.84 34.00
N PHE A 42 3.51 41.90 33.28
CA PHE A 42 2.90 40.62 32.91
C PHE A 42 2.72 39.70 34.12
N ILE A 43 3.72 39.61 35.01
CA ILE A 43 3.62 38.83 36.26
C ILE A 43 2.55 39.41 37.18
N GLU A 44 2.45 40.73 37.32
CA GLU A 44 1.41 41.37 38.13
C GLU A 44 0.01 41.11 37.57
N ALA A 45 -0.17 41.20 36.25
CA ALA A 45 -1.44 40.87 35.61
C ALA A 45 -1.81 39.39 35.80
N SER A 46 -0.83 38.48 35.68
CA SER A 46 -1.05 37.04 35.81
C SER A 46 -1.48 36.63 37.22
N LYS A 47 -0.99 37.31 38.27
CA LYS A 47 -1.42 37.10 39.66
C LYS A 47 -2.89 37.41 39.92
N LYS A 48 -3.56 38.13 39.02
CA LYS A 48 -5.00 38.46 39.12
C LYS A 48 -5.91 37.33 38.62
N LEU A 49 -5.34 36.28 38.02
CA LEU A 49 -6.09 35.12 37.54
C LEU A 49 -6.40 34.15 38.68
N GLU A 50 -7.64 33.64 38.71
CA GLU A 50 -8.04 32.58 39.64
C GLU A 50 -7.58 31.19 39.16
N VAL A 51 -7.53 30.22 40.08
CA VAL A 51 -7.17 28.83 39.74
C VAL A 51 -8.18 28.28 38.74
N GLY A 52 -7.68 27.80 37.59
CA GLY A 52 -8.50 27.27 36.49
C GLY A 52 -8.87 28.31 35.42
N GLN A 53 -8.51 29.58 35.60
CA GLN A 53 -8.65 30.60 34.56
C GLN A 53 -7.47 30.58 33.58
N LEU A 54 -7.77 30.77 32.31
CA LEU A 54 -6.81 30.86 31.23
C LEU A 54 -7.15 32.05 30.34
N VAL A 55 -6.19 32.94 30.13
CA VAL A 55 -6.32 34.02 29.15
C VAL A 55 -5.82 33.50 27.82
N GLN A 56 -6.73 33.35 26.88
CA GLN A 56 -6.45 32.88 25.52
C GLN A 56 -7.35 33.60 24.53
N ASP A 57 -7.02 33.52 23.25
CA ASP A 57 -7.95 33.92 22.19
C ASP A 57 -9.22 33.04 22.25
N PRO A 58 -10.43 33.58 22.07
CA PRO A 58 -11.66 32.80 22.07
C PRO A 58 -11.72 31.65 21.04
N GLN A 59 -10.93 31.73 19.96
CA GLN A 59 -10.82 30.69 18.94
C GLN A 59 -9.73 29.66 19.24
N PHE A 60 -8.83 29.93 20.18
CA PHE A 60 -7.78 29.00 20.57
C PHE A 60 -8.35 27.87 21.42
N THR A 61 -7.93 26.64 21.13
CA THR A 61 -8.35 25.46 21.90
C THR A 61 -7.18 24.88 22.65
N LEU A 62 -7.41 24.43 23.88
CA LEU A 62 -6.38 23.82 24.73
C LEU A 62 -5.73 22.56 24.13
N PHE A 63 -6.36 21.95 23.12
CA PHE A 63 -5.77 20.85 22.36
C PHE A 63 -4.48 21.25 21.61
N GLN A 64 -4.26 22.55 21.38
CA GLN A 64 -3.13 23.08 20.61
C GLN A 64 -1.93 23.48 21.48
N ALA A 65 -2.02 23.42 22.81
CA ALA A 65 -0.96 23.85 23.72
C ALA A 65 -0.01 22.70 24.08
N ILE A 66 1.31 22.94 24.02
CA ILE A 66 2.35 21.99 24.45
C ILE A 66 3.38 22.75 25.30
N MET A 67 3.62 22.32 26.54
CA MET A 67 4.62 22.90 27.46
C MET A 67 5.30 21.81 28.30
N ASP A 68 6.12 20.95 27.67
CA ASP A 68 6.90 19.91 28.36
C ASP A 68 8.38 19.97 27.90
N PRO A 69 9.37 19.97 28.82
CA PRO A 69 10.80 19.96 28.49
C PRO A 69 11.24 18.84 27.54
N LYS A 70 10.59 17.68 27.55
CA LYS A 70 10.87 16.59 26.59
C LYS A 70 10.45 16.93 25.17
N MET A 71 9.63 17.95 24.99
CA MET A 71 9.16 18.46 23.69
C MET A 71 10.09 19.57 23.17
N ASP A 72 11.03 20.06 23.97
CA ASP A 72 11.95 21.14 23.62
C ASP A 72 13.26 20.59 23.07
N SER A 73 13.43 20.66 21.75
CA SER A 73 14.69 20.28 21.11
C SER A 73 15.86 21.19 21.52
N GLY A 74 15.58 22.43 21.94
CA GLY A 74 16.54 23.42 22.43
C GLY A 74 17.20 23.07 23.77
N LEU A 75 16.83 21.97 24.41
CA LEU A 75 17.48 21.43 25.61
C LEU A 75 18.54 20.35 25.35
N LEU A 76 18.72 19.87 24.11
CA LEU A 76 19.75 18.86 23.80
C LEU A 76 21.17 19.44 23.86
N GLU A 77 22.20 18.71 24.29
CA GLU A 77 23.56 19.25 24.21
C GLU A 77 24.03 19.40 22.74
N PRO A 78 24.69 20.51 22.34
CA PRO A 78 25.10 20.77 20.95
C PRO A 78 26.39 20.01 20.57
N GLU A 79 26.33 18.68 20.54
CA GLU A 79 27.46 17.79 20.25
C GLU A 79 28.13 18.06 18.87
N TYR A 80 27.39 18.66 17.93
CA TYR A 80 27.85 18.96 16.56
C TYR A 80 28.93 20.05 16.45
N GLU A 81 29.19 20.84 17.50
CA GLU A 81 30.12 21.97 17.41
C GLU A 81 31.58 21.54 17.26
N ASN A 82 31.94 20.38 17.82
CA ASN A 82 33.30 19.86 17.84
C ASN A 82 33.64 18.97 16.63
N PHE A 83 32.66 18.70 15.75
CA PHE A 83 32.85 17.79 14.62
C PHE A 83 33.57 18.46 13.45
N ASP A 84 34.70 17.88 13.05
CA ASP A 84 35.46 18.28 11.86
C ASP A 84 35.21 17.31 10.70
N ALA A 85 34.41 17.76 9.73
CA ALA A 85 34.11 17.00 8.52
C ALA A 85 35.34 16.85 7.58
N TRP A 86 36.37 17.68 7.76
CA TRP A 86 37.63 17.60 7.03
C TRP A 86 38.69 16.78 7.77
N GLN A 87 38.37 16.17 8.92
CA GLN A 87 39.32 15.25 9.55
C GLN A 87 39.69 14.12 8.57
N GLU A 88 40.99 13.83 8.44
CA GLU A 88 41.48 12.70 7.63
C GLU A 88 40.86 11.39 8.15
N ARG A 89 40.36 10.56 7.22
CA ARG A 89 39.70 9.28 7.51
C ARG A 89 40.36 8.15 6.76
N LEU A 90 40.40 7.00 7.39
CA LEU A 90 40.85 5.77 6.75
C LEU A 90 39.88 5.36 5.62
N PRO A 91 40.35 4.73 4.54
CA PRO A 91 39.46 4.22 3.50
C PRO A 91 38.34 3.30 4.02
N GLU A 92 38.62 2.49 5.05
CA GLU A 92 37.66 1.64 5.76
C GLU A 92 36.58 2.47 6.47
N GLU A 93 36.93 3.63 7.02
CA GLU A 93 35.99 4.58 7.63
C GLU A 93 35.11 5.25 6.58
N ILE A 94 35.65 5.56 5.40
CA ILE A 94 34.85 6.06 4.27
C ILE A 94 33.79 5.04 3.84
N ILE A 95 34.18 3.76 3.76
CA ILE A 95 33.26 2.64 3.48
C ILE A 95 32.18 2.57 4.57
N GLY A 96 32.55 2.62 5.85
CA GLY A 96 31.60 2.63 6.96
C GLY A 96 30.64 3.81 6.94
N ILE A 97 31.11 5.01 6.56
CA ILE A 97 30.25 6.19 6.42
C ILE A 97 29.24 6.01 5.28
N MET A 98 29.68 5.52 4.12
CA MET A 98 28.79 5.24 2.98
C MET A 98 27.72 4.20 3.34
N ASP A 99 28.12 3.13 4.04
CA ASP A 99 27.21 2.06 4.46
C ASP A 99 26.19 2.58 5.46
N ARG A 100 26.60 3.42 6.42
CA ARG A 100 25.68 4.03 7.38
C ARG A 100 24.69 4.99 6.71
N LEU A 101 25.14 5.79 5.74
CA LEU A 101 24.25 6.65 4.94
C LEU A 101 23.22 5.84 4.15
N LEU A 102 23.61 4.71 3.57
CA LEU A 102 22.67 3.79 2.92
C LEU A 102 21.66 3.22 3.92
N CYS A 103 22.10 2.85 5.13
CA CYS A 103 21.21 2.40 6.20
C CYS A 103 20.19 3.49 6.58
N ASN A 104 20.63 4.74 6.71
CA ASN A 104 19.74 5.86 7.00
C ASN A 104 18.74 6.13 5.86
N GLU A 105 19.17 6.08 4.60
CA GLU A 105 18.28 6.20 3.44
C GLU A 105 17.22 5.09 3.42
N MET A 106 17.62 3.85 3.66
CA MET A 106 16.68 2.72 3.70
C MET A 106 15.73 2.80 4.90
N ALA A 107 16.21 3.23 6.07
CA ALA A 107 15.36 3.48 7.24
C ALA A 107 14.29 4.54 6.95
N TRP A 108 14.64 5.58 6.19
CA TRP A 108 13.69 6.59 5.73
C TRP A 108 12.68 6.05 4.72
N HIS A 109 13.12 5.23 3.75
CA HIS A 109 12.21 4.52 2.83
C HIS A 109 11.24 3.55 3.55
N LEU A 110 11.59 3.08 4.74
CA LEU A 110 10.74 2.26 5.61
C LEU A 110 9.79 3.09 6.51
N GLY A 111 9.79 4.42 6.40
CA GLY A 111 8.84 5.31 7.09
C GLY A 111 9.42 6.09 8.28
N SER A 112 10.72 5.98 8.56
CA SER A 112 11.36 6.82 9.60
C SER A 112 11.49 8.28 9.15
N ALA A 113 11.49 9.25 10.06
CA ALA A 113 11.69 10.67 9.71
C ALA A 113 13.13 10.98 9.30
N LEU A 114 13.34 11.94 8.38
CA LEU A 114 14.68 12.41 7.98
C LEU A 114 15.52 12.91 9.16
N SER A 115 14.87 13.52 10.17
CA SER A 115 15.51 13.99 11.42
C SER A 115 16.12 12.87 12.27
N GLN A 116 15.64 11.63 12.14
CA GLN A 116 16.14 10.47 12.85
C GLN A 116 17.14 9.65 12.03
N THR A 117 17.27 9.95 10.74
CA THR A 117 18.03 9.16 9.76
C THR A 117 19.08 10.03 9.06
N LEU A 118 18.83 10.48 7.83
CA LEU A 118 19.81 11.15 6.98
C LEU A 118 20.26 12.49 7.56
N PHE A 119 19.35 13.28 8.14
CA PHE A 119 19.69 14.57 8.75
C PHE A 119 20.35 14.43 10.11
N ALA A 120 20.49 13.21 10.64
CA ALA A 120 21.33 12.97 11.81
C ALA A 120 22.84 12.91 11.44
N SER A 121 23.19 12.82 10.15
CA SER A 121 24.58 12.82 9.71
C SER A 121 25.17 14.23 9.72
N LEU A 122 26.29 14.40 10.43
CA LEU A 122 26.99 15.68 10.50
C LEU A 122 27.63 16.08 9.16
N TYR A 123 27.96 15.11 8.29
CA TYR A 123 28.39 15.39 6.92
C TYR A 123 27.26 16.01 6.09
N VAL A 124 26.04 15.49 6.23
CA VAL A 124 24.84 16.03 5.56
C VAL A 124 24.49 17.40 6.12
N ASP A 125 24.52 17.59 7.45
CA ASP A 125 24.33 18.90 8.11
C ASP A 125 25.29 19.96 7.55
N LYS A 126 26.59 19.66 7.43
CA LYS A 126 27.57 20.62 6.89
C LYS A 126 27.30 20.98 5.43
N ILE A 127 26.91 20.01 4.60
CA ILE A 127 26.53 20.27 3.19
C ILE A 127 25.30 21.16 3.10
N LEU A 128 24.28 20.93 3.92
CA LEU A 128 23.00 21.63 3.85
C LEU A 128 22.97 22.96 4.60
N SER A 129 23.87 23.16 5.57
CA SER A 129 23.94 24.38 6.40
C SER A 129 24.14 25.67 5.59
N SER A 130 24.79 25.59 4.43
CA SER A 130 24.98 26.74 3.53
C SER A 130 23.77 27.05 2.64
N MET A 131 22.69 26.25 2.74
CA MET A 131 21.51 26.30 1.87
C MET A 131 21.91 26.31 0.38
N PRO A 132 22.71 25.33 -0.09
CA PRO A 132 23.33 25.38 -1.40
C PRO A 132 22.29 25.32 -2.53
N THR A 133 22.42 26.24 -3.49
CA THR A 133 21.63 26.24 -4.73
C THR A 133 22.41 25.72 -5.93
N ARG A 134 23.75 25.69 -5.84
CA ARG A 134 24.66 25.17 -6.86
C ARG A 134 25.50 24.03 -6.29
N LEU A 135 25.96 23.16 -7.17
CA LEU A 135 26.78 22.01 -6.78
C LEU A 135 28.07 22.42 -6.05
N ASN A 136 28.70 23.51 -6.46
CA ASN A 136 29.95 23.98 -5.85
C ASN A 136 29.77 24.53 -4.43
N ASP A 137 28.55 24.92 -4.05
CA ASP A 137 28.26 25.46 -2.72
C ASP A 137 27.99 24.34 -1.70
N ALA A 138 27.62 23.15 -2.19
CA ALA A 138 27.39 21.95 -1.40
C ALA A 138 28.73 21.34 -0.96
N THR A 139 29.35 21.90 0.08
CA THR A 139 30.67 21.51 0.60
C THR A 139 30.61 21.32 2.12
N PHE A 140 31.66 20.76 2.71
CA PHE A 140 31.78 20.64 4.16
C PHE A 140 32.24 21.95 4.86
N GLY A 141 32.18 23.09 4.17
CA GLY A 141 32.81 24.34 4.58
C GLY A 141 34.26 24.45 4.10
N PRO A 142 35.03 25.47 4.53
CA PRO A 142 36.41 25.66 4.09
C PRO A 142 37.32 24.51 4.62
N PRO A 143 38.17 23.91 3.76
CA PRO A 143 39.08 22.84 4.18
C PRO A 143 40.11 23.36 5.19
N ARG A 144 40.44 22.52 6.18
CA ARG A 144 41.43 22.84 7.23
C ARG A 144 42.72 22.06 6.97
N GLY A 145 43.70 22.68 6.31
CA GLY A 145 45.00 22.06 6.00
C GLY A 145 45.02 21.26 4.68
N GLU A 146 46.07 20.45 4.49
CA GLU A 146 46.26 19.56 3.34
C GLU A 146 45.80 18.12 3.68
N GLY A 147 45.68 17.23 2.68
CA GLY A 147 45.36 15.80 2.90
C GLY A 147 43.89 15.38 2.70
N HIS A 148 43.03 16.28 2.23
CA HIS A 148 41.57 16.06 2.16
C HIS A 148 41.07 15.36 0.90
N GLU A 149 41.95 14.71 0.13
CA GLU A 149 41.62 14.28 -1.24
C GLU A 149 40.49 13.23 -1.27
N ILE A 150 40.51 12.24 -0.38
CA ILE A 150 39.47 11.21 -0.32
C ILE A 150 38.14 11.79 0.18
N ILE A 151 38.17 12.73 1.13
CA ILE A 151 36.98 13.41 1.64
C ILE A 151 36.32 14.23 0.52
N GLN A 152 37.13 15.00 -0.22
CA GLN A 152 36.65 15.88 -1.28
C GLN A 152 36.20 15.13 -2.54
N ASN A 153 36.94 14.10 -2.96
CA ASN A 153 36.73 13.43 -4.25
C ASN A 153 35.91 12.14 -4.16
N ILE A 154 35.65 11.62 -2.95
CA ILE A 154 34.87 10.38 -2.75
C ILE A 154 33.69 10.63 -1.81
N LEU A 155 33.95 11.06 -0.57
CA LEU A 155 32.88 11.16 0.44
C LEU A 155 31.87 12.27 0.14
N ARG A 156 32.34 13.47 -0.22
CA ARG A 156 31.47 14.60 -0.57
C ARG A 156 30.56 14.26 -1.77
N PRO A 157 31.07 13.79 -2.93
CA PRO A 157 30.24 13.32 -4.04
C PRO A 157 29.18 12.31 -3.64
N TYR A 158 29.54 11.34 -2.81
CA TYR A 158 28.60 10.34 -2.33
C TYR A 158 27.49 10.95 -1.48
N CYS A 159 27.83 11.80 -0.49
CA CYS A 159 26.84 12.47 0.37
C CYS A 159 25.88 13.34 -0.44
N VAL A 160 26.40 14.13 -1.37
CA VAL A 160 25.62 14.98 -2.29
C VAL A 160 24.65 14.13 -3.12
N ALA A 161 25.11 12.99 -3.65
CA ALA A 161 24.27 12.09 -4.43
C ALA A 161 23.20 11.39 -3.59
N VAL A 162 23.50 10.99 -2.34
CA VAL A 162 22.51 10.42 -1.41
C VAL A 162 21.38 11.43 -1.16
N ILE A 163 21.73 12.68 -0.83
CA ILE A 163 20.75 13.77 -0.62
C ILE A 163 19.87 13.93 -1.86
N ARG A 164 20.46 13.89 -3.06
CA ARG A 164 19.71 14.03 -4.31
C ARG A 164 18.80 12.84 -4.61
N CYS A 165 19.24 11.61 -4.37
CA CYS A 165 18.39 10.41 -4.45
C CYS A 165 17.16 10.55 -3.54
N CYS A 166 17.38 10.95 -2.28
CA CYS A 166 16.30 11.19 -1.34
C CYS A 166 15.38 12.33 -1.82
N ALA A 167 15.93 13.38 -2.42
CA ALA A 167 15.11 14.45 -2.99
C ALA A 167 14.17 13.96 -4.11
N TYR A 168 14.63 13.06 -4.98
CA TYR A 168 13.80 12.46 -6.02
C TYR A 168 12.70 11.58 -5.42
N ALA A 169 13.04 10.73 -4.44
CA ALA A 169 12.05 9.93 -3.74
C ALA A 169 11.02 10.81 -3.00
N ASN A 170 11.48 11.90 -2.37
CA ASN A 170 10.63 12.85 -1.64
C ASN A 170 9.77 13.72 -2.56
N TRP A 171 10.12 13.79 -3.85
CA TRP A 171 9.24 14.36 -4.86
C TRP A 171 8.23 13.31 -5.36
N GLN A 172 8.70 12.09 -5.64
CA GLN A 172 7.86 11.03 -6.21
C GLN A 172 6.75 10.55 -5.27
N VAL A 173 7.05 10.32 -3.99
CA VAL A 173 6.09 9.70 -3.05
C VAL A 173 4.88 10.59 -2.75
N PRO A 174 5.04 11.88 -2.38
CA PRO A 174 3.91 12.74 -2.02
C PRO A 174 3.03 13.17 -3.21
N ASN A 175 3.52 13.03 -4.44
CA ASN A 175 2.73 13.32 -5.65
C ASN A 175 1.67 12.25 -5.97
N GLU A 176 1.67 11.14 -5.24
CA GLU A 176 0.74 10.03 -5.43
C GLU A 176 -0.06 9.75 -4.16
N HIS A 177 -0.99 8.79 -4.20
CA HIS A 177 -1.89 8.53 -3.07
C HIS A 177 -1.17 7.68 -2.04
N ILE A 178 -0.19 8.25 -1.35
CA ILE A 178 0.56 7.64 -0.25
C ILE A 178 0.39 8.55 0.98
N TYR A 179 0.12 7.97 2.15
CA TYR A 179 -0.20 8.77 3.33
C TYR A 179 1.06 9.20 4.07
N ASP A 180 1.27 10.52 4.14
CA ASP A 180 2.35 11.13 4.92
C ASP A 180 2.17 10.84 6.42
N GLU A 181 3.29 10.71 7.12
CA GLU A 181 3.41 10.29 8.53
C GLU A 181 2.80 8.92 8.90
N GLU A 182 2.36 8.13 7.92
CA GLU A 182 1.94 6.73 8.09
C GLU A 182 2.80 5.78 7.27
N ASP A 183 2.82 5.99 5.95
CA ASP A 183 3.59 5.17 5.02
C ASP A 183 5.01 5.71 4.81
N PHE A 184 5.16 7.02 4.90
CA PHE A 184 6.38 7.75 4.55
C PHE A 184 6.40 9.09 5.29
N VAL A 185 7.57 9.61 5.64
CA VAL A 185 7.71 10.92 6.29
C VAL A 185 8.51 11.84 5.38
N GLY A 186 7.81 12.73 4.67
CA GLY A 186 8.40 13.61 3.66
C GLY A 186 9.00 14.92 4.20
N GLN A 187 8.86 15.19 5.50
CA GLN A 187 9.22 16.47 6.11
C GLN A 187 10.72 16.78 5.99
N THR A 188 11.06 17.89 5.33
CA THR A 188 12.45 18.33 5.10
C THR A 188 12.94 19.38 6.09
N TYR A 189 12.06 19.87 6.99
CA TYR A 189 12.39 20.88 7.99
C TYR A 189 12.96 22.19 7.40
N GLY A 190 12.56 22.52 6.17
CA GLY A 190 13.03 23.71 5.45
C GLY A 190 14.40 23.57 4.78
N LEU A 191 15.04 22.41 4.82
CA LEU A 191 16.36 22.19 4.20
C LEU A 191 16.25 21.90 2.69
N PRO A 192 17.11 22.50 1.84
CA PRO A 192 17.10 22.29 0.40
C PRO A 192 17.82 21.00 0.05
N MET A 193 17.10 19.96 -0.37
CA MET A 193 17.68 18.67 -0.77
C MET A 193 18.34 18.69 -2.16
N LEU A 194 19.04 19.78 -2.50
CA LEU A 194 19.78 19.96 -3.77
C LEU A 194 18.92 19.85 -5.04
N GLN A 195 17.65 20.24 -4.95
CA GLN A 195 16.69 20.13 -6.06
C GLN A 195 17.07 20.97 -7.27
N ALA A 196 17.77 22.09 -7.07
CA ALA A 196 18.25 22.98 -8.12
C ALA A 196 19.43 22.41 -8.94
N VAL A 197 20.15 21.40 -8.42
CA VAL A 197 21.28 20.80 -9.11
C VAL A 197 20.78 19.79 -10.15
N SER A 198 21.28 19.89 -11.37
CA SER A 198 20.87 19.02 -12.47
C SER A 198 21.40 17.60 -12.29
N TYR A 199 20.67 16.63 -12.87
CA TYR A 199 21.12 15.24 -12.92
C TYR A 199 22.51 15.09 -13.56
N LYS A 200 22.76 15.81 -14.66
CA LYS A 200 24.02 15.69 -15.41
C LYS A 200 25.21 16.14 -14.56
N ASP A 201 25.06 17.20 -13.79
CA ASP A 201 26.15 17.67 -12.91
C ASP A 201 26.45 16.66 -11.81
N MET A 202 25.42 16.04 -11.22
CA MET A 202 25.59 14.98 -10.22
C MET A 202 26.22 13.72 -10.82
N ASP A 203 25.77 13.33 -12.03
CA ASP A 203 26.28 12.18 -12.74
C ASP A 203 27.76 12.33 -13.10
N ASN A 204 28.15 13.54 -13.53
CA ASN A 204 29.53 13.93 -13.80
C ASN A 204 30.38 13.91 -12.52
N LEU A 205 29.87 14.46 -11.40
CA LEU A 205 30.59 14.45 -10.13
C LEU A 205 30.94 13.02 -9.66
N LEU A 206 30.00 12.08 -9.79
CA LEU A 206 30.26 10.67 -9.48
C LEU A 206 31.21 10.01 -10.50
N ALA A 207 31.15 10.40 -11.78
CA ALA A 207 32.10 9.93 -12.78
C ALA A 207 33.53 10.42 -12.51
N GLU A 208 33.69 11.69 -12.12
CA GLU A 208 34.96 12.26 -11.67
C GLU A 208 35.51 11.54 -10.44
N SER A 209 34.64 11.15 -9.50
CA SER A 209 35.00 10.34 -8.33
C SER A 209 35.59 8.98 -8.73
N LEU A 210 34.99 8.31 -9.73
CA LEU A 210 35.50 7.04 -10.28
C LEU A 210 36.83 7.21 -11.00
N VAL A 211 36.99 8.29 -11.77
CA VAL A 211 38.25 8.61 -12.45
C VAL A 211 39.34 8.87 -11.41
N TRP A 212 39.07 9.71 -10.41
CA TRP A 212 40.02 10.00 -9.33
C TRP A 212 40.44 8.72 -8.59
N LEU A 213 39.48 7.86 -8.25
CA LEU A 213 39.75 6.57 -7.59
C LEU A 213 40.66 5.68 -8.46
N SER A 214 40.44 5.64 -9.78
CA SER A 214 41.27 4.85 -10.71
C SER A 214 42.68 5.40 -10.88
N THR A 215 42.85 6.73 -10.92
CA THR A 215 44.15 7.40 -11.02
C THR A 215 44.97 7.20 -9.74
N ASN A 216 44.31 7.10 -8.59
CA ASN A 216 44.94 6.92 -7.28
C ASN A 216 44.91 5.46 -6.80
N LYS A 217 44.75 4.50 -7.72
CA LYS A 217 44.60 3.08 -7.37
C LYS A 217 45.72 2.55 -6.47
N ASP A 218 46.96 3.02 -6.66
CA ASP A 218 48.13 2.60 -5.90
C ASP A 218 48.09 3.02 -4.41
N LYS A 219 47.21 3.96 -4.04
CA LYS A 219 46.99 4.36 -2.64
C LYS A 219 46.11 3.38 -1.86
N PHE A 220 45.49 2.39 -2.52
CA PHE A 220 44.52 1.48 -1.94
C PHE A 220 44.91 0.02 -2.15
N THR A 221 44.49 -0.86 -1.22
CA THR A 221 44.49 -2.30 -1.50
C THR A 221 43.45 -2.61 -2.58
N SER A 222 43.62 -3.74 -3.27
CA SER A 222 42.68 -4.14 -4.33
C SER A 222 41.24 -4.29 -3.80
N GLU A 223 41.08 -4.76 -2.57
CA GLU A 223 39.79 -4.97 -1.90
C GLU A 223 39.11 -3.64 -1.59
N ILE A 224 39.84 -2.70 -0.96
CA ILE A 224 39.32 -1.36 -0.62
C ILE A 224 38.97 -0.56 -1.88
N TYR A 225 39.81 -0.62 -2.91
CA TYR A 225 39.53 0.01 -4.21
C TYR A 225 38.20 -0.47 -4.80
N LEU A 226 37.97 -1.79 -4.83
CA LEU A 226 36.73 -2.36 -5.36
C LEU A 226 35.53 -2.01 -4.48
N ALA A 227 35.69 -2.07 -3.15
CA ALA A 227 34.64 -1.75 -2.19
C ALA A 227 34.12 -0.31 -2.32
N ILE A 228 35.01 0.68 -2.45
CA ILE A 228 34.63 2.09 -2.69
C ILE A 228 34.00 2.24 -4.08
N ARG A 229 34.61 1.63 -5.11
CA ARG A 229 34.11 1.69 -6.49
C ARG A 229 32.68 1.17 -6.60
N ASN A 230 32.37 0.02 -5.99
CA ASN A 230 31.05 -0.59 -6.04
C ASN A 230 29.98 0.29 -5.38
N ARG A 231 30.30 0.96 -4.26
CA ARG A 231 29.40 1.91 -3.58
C ARG A 231 29.09 3.14 -4.45
N ILE A 232 30.10 3.71 -5.11
CA ILE A 232 29.92 4.84 -6.04
C ILE A 232 29.07 4.41 -7.25
N LEU A 233 29.33 3.22 -7.81
CA LEU A 233 28.56 2.70 -8.94
C LEU A 233 27.11 2.41 -8.58
N LEU A 234 26.84 1.81 -7.41
CA LEU A 234 25.47 1.66 -6.90
C LEU A 234 24.78 3.02 -6.78
N ARG A 235 25.46 4.01 -6.17
CA ARG A 235 24.89 5.35 -6.00
C ARG A 235 24.57 6.01 -7.33
N LYS A 236 25.46 5.92 -8.32
CA LYS A 236 25.26 6.42 -9.68
C LYS A 236 24.07 5.74 -10.36
N ALA A 237 23.94 4.41 -10.21
CA ALA A 237 22.83 3.65 -10.76
C ALA A 237 21.48 4.01 -10.09
N LEU A 238 21.44 4.17 -8.77
CA LEU A 238 20.25 4.61 -8.04
C LEU A 238 19.84 6.03 -8.46
N LEU A 239 20.79 6.95 -8.58
CA LEU A 239 20.54 8.33 -9.02
C LEU A 239 19.88 8.37 -10.42
N SER A 240 20.42 7.58 -11.36
CA SER A 240 19.88 7.47 -12.72
C SER A 240 18.46 6.90 -12.76
N ASN A 241 18.16 5.94 -11.89
CA ASN A 241 16.85 5.34 -11.83
C ASN A 241 15.82 6.23 -11.10
N PHE A 242 16.20 6.95 -10.04
CA PHE A 242 15.31 7.85 -9.30
C PHE A 242 14.96 9.15 -10.03
N GLN A 243 15.85 9.66 -10.88
CA GLN A 243 15.67 10.96 -11.56
C GLN A 243 14.48 11.00 -12.52
N ARG A 244 13.98 9.85 -12.94
CA ARG A 244 13.17 9.70 -14.15
C ARG A 244 11.87 10.48 -14.08
N ASP A 245 11.60 11.22 -15.15
CA ASP A 245 10.29 11.83 -15.36
C ASP A 245 9.27 10.78 -15.78
N SER A 246 8.03 11.06 -15.43
CA SER A 246 6.81 10.38 -15.82
C SER A 246 6.56 10.25 -17.33
N ASP A 247 7.28 10.96 -18.20
CA ASP A 247 7.17 10.79 -19.66
C ASP A 247 7.98 9.56 -20.14
N TRP A 248 7.44 8.38 -19.87
CA TRP A 248 8.00 7.07 -20.19
C TRP A 248 8.05 6.77 -21.70
N LYS A 249 7.45 7.62 -22.59
CA LYS A 249 7.60 7.47 -24.06
C LYS A 249 9.01 7.80 -24.53
N LYS A 250 9.67 8.72 -23.83
CA LYS A 250 10.94 9.33 -24.25
C LYS A 250 12.16 8.71 -23.56
N ASN A 251 11.93 7.91 -22.53
CA ASN A 251 12.99 7.37 -21.69
C ASN A 251 13.10 5.84 -21.90
N PRO A 252 14.32 5.30 -22.13
CA PRO A 252 14.52 3.85 -22.18
C PRO A 252 14.17 3.20 -20.83
N GLU A 253 13.90 1.90 -20.83
CA GLU A 253 13.59 1.15 -19.61
C GLU A 253 14.67 1.33 -18.51
N PRO A 254 14.27 1.33 -17.23
CA PRO A 254 15.22 1.46 -16.13
C PRO A 254 16.00 0.20 -15.90
N GLN A 255 17.29 0.40 -15.64
CA GLN A 255 18.25 -0.67 -15.41
C GLN A 255 18.36 -0.94 -13.90
N TRP A 256 17.23 -1.15 -13.24
CA TRP A 256 17.19 -1.51 -11.81
C TRP A 256 17.91 -2.84 -11.53
N GLU A 257 17.89 -3.78 -12.49
CA GLU A 257 18.64 -5.04 -12.39
C GLU A 257 20.16 -4.81 -12.31
N GLY A 258 20.66 -3.75 -12.97
CA GLY A 258 22.08 -3.38 -12.92
C GLY A 258 22.55 -3.03 -11.50
N CYS A 259 21.66 -2.61 -10.61
CA CYS A 259 21.97 -2.36 -9.20
C CYS A 259 22.27 -3.65 -8.42
N LEU A 260 21.67 -4.79 -8.80
CA LEU A 260 21.72 -6.04 -8.02
C LEU A 260 23.15 -6.59 -7.91
N ALA A 261 23.93 -6.50 -8.98
CA ALA A 261 25.33 -6.93 -8.99
C ALA A 261 26.19 -6.10 -8.02
N PHE A 262 25.95 -4.78 -7.94
CA PHE A 262 26.66 -3.93 -6.98
C PHE A 262 26.21 -4.20 -5.54
N ILE A 263 24.92 -4.43 -5.31
CA ILE A 263 24.39 -4.77 -3.99
C ILE A 263 25.02 -6.08 -3.47
N GLU A 264 25.12 -7.12 -4.30
CA GLU A 264 25.77 -8.38 -3.91
C GLU A 264 27.25 -8.20 -3.58
N ALA A 265 27.97 -7.37 -4.35
CA ALA A 265 29.37 -7.08 -4.07
C ALA A 265 29.54 -6.29 -2.75
N ILE A 266 28.71 -5.29 -2.52
CA ILE A 266 28.74 -4.46 -1.30
C ILE A 266 28.41 -5.29 -0.05
N GLU A 267 27.47 -6.25 -0.15
CA GLU A 267 27.14 -7.16 0.95
C GLU A 267 28.35 -8.01 1.39
N LYS A 268 29.15 -8.49 0.43
CA LYS A 268 30.37 -9.26 0.71
C LYS A 268 31.48 -8.39 1.31
N ASP A 269 31.66 -7.19 0.74
CA ASP A 269 32.74 -6.28 1.10
C ASP A 269 32.43 -5.44 2.36
N HIS A 270 31.24 -5.57 2.96
CA HIS A 270 30.86 -4.83 4.18
C HIS A 270 31.78 -5.11 5.37
N THR A 271 32.41 -6.28 5.41
CA THR A 271 33.38 -6.64 6.47
C THR A 271 34.60 -5.72 6.51
N LEU A 272 34.87 -4.97 5.44
CA LEU A 272 35.93 -3.96 5.36
C LEU A 272 35.52 -2.60 5.96
N ALA A 273 34.24 -2.41 6.29
CA ALA A 273 33.73 -1.17 6.84
C ALA A 273 34.15 -0.97 8.29
N LYS A 274 34.57 0.25 8.63
CA LYS A 274 34.83 0.69 10.01
C LYS A 274 33.86 1.81 10.38
N GLU A 275 33.11 1.62 11.46
CA GLU A 275 32.13 2.61 11.92
C GLU A 275 32.78 3.90 12.43
N VAL A 276 32.05 5.01 12.27
CA VAL A 276 32.44 6.35 12.75
C VAL A 276 31.26 6.96 13.52
N PRO A 277 30.97 6.49 14.75
CA PRO A 277 29.77 6.89 15.49
C PRO A 277 29.68 8.40 15.73
N GLU A 278 30.81 9.08 15.90
CA GLU A 278 30.88 10.52 16.14
C GLU A 278 30.39 11.38 14.95
N ALA A 279 30.18 10.78 13.77
CA ALA A 279 29.64 11.47 12.60
C ALA A 279 28.10 11.54 12.57
N TRP A 280 27.41 10.98 13.56
CA TRP A 280 25.95 11.08 13.73
C TRP A 280 25.59 11.64 15.11
N SER A 281 24.65 12.57 15.15
CA SER A 281 24.15 13.10 16.43
C SER A 281 22.68 13.49 16.37
N MET A 282 21.95 13.15 17.44
CA MET A 282 20.57 13.57 17.65
C MET A 282 20.46 15.09 17.87
N SER A 283 21.54 15.73 18.34
CA SER A 283 21.60 17.17 18.62
C SER A 283 21.32 18.06 17.41
N ILE A 284 21.46 17.56 16.18
CA ILE A 284 21.13 18.29 14.95
C ILE A 284 19.65 18.69 14.92
N GLN A 285 18.76 17.95 15.60
CA GLN A 285 17.34 18.28 15.71
C GLN A 285 17.09 19.64 16.40
N ARG A 286 18.07 20.21 17.11
CA ARG A 286 18.06 21.61 17.61
C ARG A 286 17.98 22.65 16.49
N LYS A 287 18.57 22.34 15.33
CA LYS A 287 18.67 23.26 14.18
C LYS A 287 17.50 23.12 13.21
N LEU A 288 16.78 21.99 13.27
CA LEU A 288 15.68 21.71 12.37
C LEU A 288 14.44 22.51 12.78
N ALA A 289 13.73 23.09 11.81
CA ALA A 289 12.45 23.74 12.04
C ALA A 289 11.36 22.69 12.34
N SER A 290 11.37 22.16 13.56
CA SER A 290 10.48 21.09 14.03
C SER A 290 9.56 21.61 15.13
N SER A 291 8.27 21.29 15.00
CA SER A 291 7.26 21.43 16.07
C SER A 291 7.04 20.11 16.82
N VAL A 292 7.73 19.03 16.42
CA VAL A 292 7.67 17.73 17.07
C VAL A 292 8.86 17.51 18.00
N PRO A 293 8.69 16.73 19.08
CA PRO A 293 9.75 16.44 20.03
C PRO A 293 10.98 15.82 19.38
N PRO A 294 12.17 16.01 19.97
CA PRO A 294 13.34 15.29 19.53
C PRO A 294 13.13 13.78 19.66
N ARG A 295 13.46 13.04 18.61
CA ARG A 295 13.30 11.59 18.54
C ARG A 295 14.65 10.89 18.49
N PRO A 296 14.79 9.69 19.08
CA PRO A 296 16.04 8.94 19.02
C PRO A 296 16.43 8.63 17.57
N LEU A 297 17.73 8.45 17.35
CA LEU A 297 18.27 8.02 16.07
C LEU A 297 17.71 6.64 15.72
N VAL A 298 17.42 6.42 14.45
CA VAL A 298 17.00 5.11 13.94
C VAL A 298 18.23 4.34 13.52
N ASP A 299 18.43 3.19 14.15
CA ASP A 299 19.53 2.28 13.90
C ASP A 299 19.05 1.07 13.10
N LEU A 300 19.09 1.17 11.76
CA LEU A 300 18.75 0.06 10.87
C LEU A 300 20.00 -0.80 10.63
N PRO A 301 19.98 -2.12 10.94
CA PRO A 301 21.10 -3.00 10.67
C PRO A 301 21.46 -3.04 9.18
N PHE A 302 22.76 -3.09 8.86
CA PHE A 302 23.21 -3.10 7.47
C PHE A 302 22.63 -4.25 6.63
N SER A 303 22.48 -5.44 7.23
CA SER A 303 21.85 -6.58 6.55
C SER A 303 20.39 -6.30 6.14
N GLU A 304 19.65 -5.58 6.98
CA GLU A 304 18.28 -5.15 6.67
C GLU A 304 18.28 -4.04 5.61
N ALA A 305 19.20 -3.09 5.68
CA ALA A 305 19.34 -2.04 4.68
C ALA A 305 19.65 -2.61 3.29
N ILE A 306 20.61 -3.54 3.21
CA ILE A 306 20.96 -4.25 1.97
C ILE A 306 19.77 -5.06 1.43
N SER A 307 19.05 -5.76 2.31
CA SER A 307 17.81 -6.45 1.92
C SER A 307 16.75 -5.48 1.41
N THR A 308 16.64 -4.29 2.00
CA THR A 308 15.65 -3.26 1.65
C THR A 308 15.97 -2.62 0.30
N VAL A 309 17.22 -2.24 0.02
CA VAL A 309 17.60 -1.68 -1.28
C VAL A 309 17.49 -2.74 -2.39
N ARG A 310 17.81 -4.00 -2.08
CA ARG A 310 17.58 -5.13 -3.01
C ARG A 310 16.09 -5.27 -3.33
N LYS A 311 15.25 -5.28 -2.30
CA LYS A 311 13.78 -5.31 -2.45
C LYS A 311 13.30 -4.13 -3.30
N LEU A 312 13.75 -2.90 -3.02
CA LEU A 312 13.42 -1.71 -3.79
C LEU A 312 13.73 -1.89 -5.28
N CYS A 313 14.94 -2.33 -5.62
CA CYS A 313 15.34 -2.54 -7.01
C CYS A 313 14.53 -3.66 -7.69
N THR A 314 14.35 -4.81 -7.03
CA THR A 314 13.61 -5.95 -7.59
C THR A 314 12.12 -5.64 -7.76
N GLU A 315 11.46 -5.06 -6.75
CA GLU A 315 10.05 -4.70 -6.83
C GLU A 315 9.82 -3.60 -7.85
N THR A 316 10.71 -2.60 -7.92
CA THR A 316 10.59 -1.51 -8.89
C THR A 316 10.90 -1.98 -10.30
N HIS A 317 11.79 -2.96 -10.51
CA HIS A 317 11.93 -3.60 -11.81
C HIS A 317 10.65 -4.34 -12.22
N ASP A 318 10.04 -5.08 -11.28
CA ASP A 318 8.87 -5.91 -11.54
C ASP A 318 7.63 -5.12 -11.99
N ILE A 319 7.41 -3.89 -11.48
CA ILE A 319 6.27 -3.06 -11.90
C ILE A 319 6.33 -2.65 -13.38
N TYR A 320 7.52 -2.66 -14.01
CA TYR A 320 7.65 -2.33 -15.43
C TYR A 320 7.09 -3.42 -16.35
N LYS A 321 6.75 -4.61 -15.84
CA LYS A 321 5.96 -5.59 -16.60
C LYS A 321 4.61 -5.03 -17.07
N LEU A 322 4.09 -3.99 -16.41
CA LEU A 322 2.89 -3.27 -16.86
C LEU A 322 3.07 -2.53 -18.19
N LEU A 323 4.30 -2.30 -18.65
CA LEU A 323 4.58 -1.75 -19.98
C LEU A 323 4.14 -2.72 -21.10
N ASP A 324 4.15 -4.02 -20.81
CA ASP A 324 3.74 -5.11 -21.69
C ASP A 324 2.27 -5.48 -21.44
N TYR A 325 1.37 -4.55 -21.78
CA TYR A 325 -0.07 -4.72 -21.58
C TYR A 325 -0.57 -6.07 -22.15
N ALA A 326 -1.12 -6.90 -21.27
CA ALA A 326 -1.58 -8.25 -21.59
C ALA A 326 -3.09 -8.44 -21.33
N GLY A 327 -3.87 -7.37 -21.39
CA GLY A 327 -5.30 -7.37 -21.13
C GLY A 327 -5.66 -6.94 -19.70
N ALA A 328 -6.87 -6.39 -19.54
CA ALA A 328 -7.30 -5.76 -18.30
C ALA A 328 -7.36 -6.73 -17.11
N SER A 329 -7.81 -7.97 -17.33
CA SER A 329 -7.85 -9.01 -16.29
C SER A 329 -6.45 -9.39 -15.79
N ASN A 330 -5.43 -9.43 -16.67
CA ASN A 330 -4.04 -9.67 -16.28
C ASN A 330 -3.50 -8.52 -15.43
N VAL A 331 -3.83 -7.28 -15.80
CA VAL A 331 -3.46 -6.08 -15.05
C VAL A 331 -4.09 -6.11 -13.66
N MET A 332 -5.40 -6.32 -13.57
CA MET A 332 -6.10 -6.43 -12.28
C MET A 332 -5.48 -7.51 -11.39
N SER A 333 -5.19 -8.69 -11.95
CA SER A 333 -4.53 -9.78 -11.23
C SER A 333 -3.14 -9.38 -10.73
N TYR A 334 -2.35 -8.65 -11.53
CA TYR A 334 -1.07 -8.12 -11.11
C TYR A 334 -1.20 -7.19 -9.89
N PHE A 335 -2.13 -6.23 -9.90
CA PHE A 335 -2.33 -5.30 -8.79
C PHE A 335 -2.80 -6.00 -7.51
N ILE A 336 -3.70 -6.98 -7.61
CA ILE A 336 -4.16 -7.78 -6.48
C ILE A 336 -2.97 -8.53 -5.84
N HIS A 337 -2.16 -9.19 -6.66
CA HIS A 337 -1.01 -9.94 -6.16
C HIS A 337 0.13 -9.03 -5.67
N PHE A 338 0.33 -7.86 -6.28
CA PHE A 338 1.26 -6.84 -5.82
C PHE A 338 0.87 -6.31 -4.43
N GLY A 339 -0.40 -5.92 -4.25
CA GLY A 339 -0.93 -5.40 -2.99
C GLY A 339 -1.03 -6.46 -1.87
N ALA A 340 -0.94 -7.74 -2.20
CA ALA A 340 -0.91 -8.86 -1.26
C ALA A 340 0.51 -9.34 -0.91
N ARG A 341 1.57 -8.72 -1.46
CA ARG A 341 2.95 -9.05 -1.13
C ARG A 341 3.23 -8.81 0.35
N GLN A 342 3.93 -9.76 0.95
CA GLN A 342 4.35 -9.73 2.34
C GLN A 342 5.86 -9.98 2.39
N PRO A 343 6.67 -9.05 2.92
CA PRO A 343 6.29 -7.75 3.49
C PRO A 343 5.75 -6.76 2.43
N THR A 344 4.88 -5.83 2.83
CA THR A 344 4.26 -4.82 1.95
C THR A 344 5.29 -4.09 1.07
N PRO A 345 5.00 -3.85 -0.23
CA PRO A 345 5.92 -3.13 -1.11
C PRO A 345 6.26 -1.72 -0.59
N LEU A 346 7.47 -1.24 -0.89
CA LEU A 346 7.96 0.04 -0.36
C LEU A 346 7.09 1.23 -0.84
N PRO A 347 6.92 2.28 -0.02
CA PRO A 347 6.15 3.48 -0.40
C PRO A 347 6.58 4.07 -1.75
N TYR A 348 7.89 4.10 -2.02
CA TYR A 348 8.42 4.54 -3.31
C TYR A 348 7.87 3.69 -4.46
N THR A 349 7.98 2.35 -4.41
CA THR A 349 7.47 1.47 -5.46
C THR A 349 5.95 1.57 -5.61
N ARG A 350 5.21 1.70 -4.49
CA ARG A 350 3.76 1.90 -4.48
C ARG A 350 3.33 3.25 -5.08
N SER A 351 4.14 4.29 -4.93
CA SER A 351 3.91 5.56 -5.62
C SER A 351 4.22 5.43 -7.12
N LEU A 352 5.32 4.79 -7.47
CA LEU A 352 5.77 4.71 -8.86
C LEU A 352 4.84 3.87 -9.74
N ILE A 353 4.27 2.78 -9.22
CA ILE A 353 3.23 2.01 -9.94
C ILE A 353 1.96 2.84 -10.16
N GLN A 354 1.59 3.72 -9.22
CA GLN A 354 0.47 4.65 -9.40
C GLN A 354 0.79 5.69 -10.47
N THR A 355 1.99 6.27 -10.48
CA THR A 355 2.42 7.17 -11.56
C THR A 355 2.42 6.46 -12.91
N LEU A 356 2.89 5.21 -12.96
CA LEU A 356 2.96 4.41 -14.18
C LEU A 356 1.55 4.10 -14.72
N PHE A 357 0.58 3.84 -13.83
CA PHE A 357 -0.72 3.32 -14.23
C PHE A 357 -1.85 4.37 -14.26
N CYS A 358 -1.85 5.28 -13.30
CA CYS A 358 -2.95 6.18 -13.01
C CYS A 358 -2.72 7.63 -13.47
N LYS A 359 -1.48 8.01 -13.80
CA LYS A 359 -1.18 9.38 -14.25
C LYS A 359 -1.82 9.66 -15.62
N ASP A 360 -2.41 10.84 -15.75
CA ASP A 360 -3.09 11.33 -16.97
C ASP A 360 -4.18 10.39 -17.52
N LEU A 361 -4.81 9.58 -16.65
CA LEU A 361 -5.86 8.61 -17.01
C LEU A 361 -5.44 7.64 -18.13
N ARG A 362 -4.15 7.32 -18.20
CA ARG A 362 -3.59 6.45 -19.22
C ARG A 362 -2.61 5.46 -18.62
N ILE A 363 -2.76 4.17 -18.96
CA ILE A 363 -1.75 3.16 -18.58
C ILE A 363 -0.48 3.45 -19.31
N CYS A 364 0.58 3.66 -18.53
CA CYS A 364 1.92 3.97 -18.98
C CYS A 364 1.78 4.93 -20.15
N GLY A 365 0.97 6.00 -20.01
CA GLY A 365 0.55 6.99 -21.01
C GLY A 365 0.30 6.55 -22.48
N LYS A 366 0.09 5.25 -22.74
CA LYS A 366 -0.23 4.64 -24.04
C LYS A 366 -1.74 4.49 -24.18
N LEU A 367 -2.37 3.77 -23.26
CA LEU A 367 -3.76 3.33 -23.36
C LEU A 367 -4.67 4.22 -22.51
N PRO A 368 -5.67 4.90 -23.09
CA PRO A 368 -6.64 5.66 -22.31
C PRO A 368 -7.50 4.74 -21.45
N ILE A 369 -7.98 5.25 -20.31
CA ILE A 369 -8.84 4.52 -19.38
C ILE A 369 -10.04 3.84 -20.08
N ARG A 370 -10.61 4.52 -21.08
CA ARG A 370 -11.70 4.00 -21.90
C ARG A 370 -11.38 2.63 -22.49
N ASP A 371 -10.18 2.47 -23.06
CA ASP A 371 -9.81 1.25 -23.77
C ASP A 371 -9.63 0.08 -22.80
N ILE A 372 -9.12 0.34 -21.60
CA ILE A 372 -8.87 -0.67 -20.57
C ILE A 372 -10.19 -1.10 -19.92
N LEU A 373 -11.06 -0.13 -19.62
CA LEU A 373 -12.40 -0.40 -19.12
C LEU A 373 -13.20 -1.21 -20.16
N TYR A 374 -13.14 -0.83 -21.43
CA TYR A 374 -13.78 -1.56 -22.51
C TYR A 374 -13.22 -2.96 -22.70
N ASP A 375 -11.90 -3.13 -22.59
CA ASP A 375 -11.26 -4.46 -22.64
C ASP A 375 -11.77 -5.35 -21.50
N ASP A 376 -11.83 -4.82 -20.27
CA ASP A 376 -12.33 -5.58 -19.11
C ASP A 376 -13.82 -5.92 -19.22
N VAL A 377 -14.66 -4.95 -19.63
CA VAL A 377 -16.10 -5.17 -19.82
C VAL A 377 -16.34 -6.19 -20.93
N ARG A 378 -15.59 -6.13 -22.04
CA ARG A 378 -15.68 -7.12 -23.13
C ARG A 378 -15.24 -8.50 -22.69
N GLU A 379 -14.10 -8.61 -22.01
CA GLU A 379 -13.56 -9.89 -21.56
C GLU A 379 -14.44 -10.54 -20.47
N LEU A 380 -15.05 -9.73 -19.60
CA LEU A 380 -15.83 -10.25 -18.48
C LEU A 380 -17.29 -10.54 -18.87
N CYS A 381 -17.91 -9.67 -19.67
CA CYS A 381 -19.37 -9.68 -19.88
C CYS A 381 -19.80 -9.92 -21.34
N ASN A 382 -18.88 -9.89 -22.31
CA ASN A 382 -19.16 -9.96 -23.75
C ASN A 382 -20.46 -9.25 -24.22
N PRO A 383 -20.62 -7.94 -23.94
CA PRO A 383 -21.75 -7.14 -24.42
C PRO A 383 -21.91 -7.12 -25.95
N PRO A 384 -23.08 -6.68 -26.46
CA PRO A 384 -23.30 -6.50 -27.90
C PRO A 384 -22.25 -5.59 -28.54
N ALA A 385 -21.66 -6.05 -29.65
CA ALA A 385 -20.62 -5.30 -30.36
C ALA A 385 -21.05 -3.88 -30.79
N LYS A 386 -22.36 -3.66 -30.97
CA LYS A 386 -22.95 -2.35 -31.28
C LYS A 386 -22.65 -1.28 -30.23
N LEU A 387 -22.45 -1.65 -28.96
CA LEU A 387 -22.13 -0.68 -27.89
C LEU A 387 -20.77 -0.01 -28.10
N PHE A 388 -19.89 -0.65 -28.85
CA PHE A 388 -18.52 -0.18 -29.05
C PHE A 388 -18.19 0.11 -30.52
N ASP A 389 -19.21 0.27 -31.37
CA ASP A 389 -19.00 0.66 -32.77
C ASP A 389 -18.51 2.12 -32.80
N PRO A 390 -17.31 2.41 -33.35
CA PRO A 390 -16.80 3.79 -33.44
C PRO A 390 -17.74 4.74 -34.19
N LYS A 391 -18.61 4.19 -35.06
CA LYS A 391 -19.64 4.97 -35.77
C LYS A 391 -20.70 5.56 -34.84
N ASN A 392 -20.74 5.15 -33.57
CA ASN A 392 -21.61 5.77 -32.57
C ASN A 392 -21.11 7.18 -32.25
N ASP A 393 -19.79 7.34 -32.04
CA ASP A 393 -19.14 8.61 -31.72
C ASP A 393 -19.18 9.60 -32.90
N GLU A 394 -19.26 9.10 -34.13
CA GLU A 394 -19.37 9.91 -35.36
C GLU A 394 -20.78 10.46 -35.61
N CYS A 395 -21.80 9.94 -34.92
CA CYS A 395 -23.18 10.34 -35.16
C CYS A 395 -23.54 11.54 -34.30
N GLU A 396 -23.89 12.67 -34.91
CA GLU A 396 -24.26 13.91 -34.18
C GLU A 396 -25.79 14.09 -34.00
N ALA A 397 -26.61 13.24 -34.63
CA ALA A 397 -28.07 13.39 -34.63
C ALA A 397 -28.70 12.84 -33.33
N PRO A 398 -29.30 13.67 -32.45
CA PRO A 398 -29.73 13.22 -31.11
C PRO A 398 -30.85 12.16 -31.09
N SER A 399 -31.66 12.11 -32.15
CA SER A 399 -32.73 11.11 -32.31
C SER A 399 -32.21 9.75 -32.82
N ASN A 400 -30.96 9.68 -33.28
CA ASN A 400 -30.38 8.45 -33.80
C ASN A 400 -29.94 7.55 -32.63
N PRO A 401 -30.31 6.24 -32.63
CA PRO A 401 -29.87 5.30 -31.61
C PRO A 401 -28.35 5.26 -31.42
N LYS A 402 -27.57 5.53 -32.47
CA LYS A 402 -26.10 5.59 -32.41
C LYS A 402 -25.59 6.70 -31.49
N PHE A 403 -26.14 7.91 -31.62
CA PHE A 403 -25.83 9.04 -30.75
C PHE A 403 -26.20 8.72 -29.30
N GLN A 404 -27.39 8.14 -29.09
CA GLN A 404 -27.88 7.80 -27.74
C GLN A 404 -27.03 6.71 -27.08
N ILE A 405 -26.57 5.71 -27.85
CA ILE A 405 -25.61 4.70 -27.35
C ILE A 405 -24.30 5.38 -26.95
N ALA A 406 -23.74 6.27 -27.79
CA ALA A 406 -22.50 6.98 -27.47
C ALA A 406 -22.64 7.80 -26.18
N GLU A 407 -23.73 8.56 -26.02
CA GLU A 407 -24.00 9.37 -24.83
C GLU A 407 -24.04 8.53 -23.55
N ARG A 408 -24.70 7.37 -23.58
CA ARG A 408 -24.79 6.45 -22.42
C ARG A 408 -23.48 5.75 -22.12
N MET A 409 -22.76 5.32 -23.14
CA MET A 409 -21.45 4.70 -22.97
C MET A 409 -20.42 5.71 -22.44
N GLU A 410 -20.42 6.95 -22.92
CA GLU A 410 -19.53 8.01 -22.44
C GLU A 410 -19.82 8.35 -20.98
N TRP A 411 -21.09 8.46 -20.60
CA TRP A 411 -21.47 8.60 -19.18
C TRP A 411 -20.93 7.44 -18.33
N PHE A 412 -21.10 6.21 -18.81
CA PHE A 412 -20.63 5.03 -18.09
C PHE A 412 -19.11 5.05 -17.95
N ILE A 413 -18.36 5.38 -19.01
CA ILE A 413 -16.90 5.50 -18.97
C ILE A 413 -16.47 6.56 -17.96
N ALA A 414 -17.09 7.74 -17.98
CA ALA A 414 -16.73 8.82 -17.07
C ALA A 414 -16.93 8.41 -15.60
N ARG A 415 -18.03 7.71 -15.30
CA ARG A 415 -18.39 7.28 -13.95
C ARG A 415 -17.63 6.04 -13.49
N ALA A 416 -17.74 4.92 -14.22
CA ALA A 416 -17.06 3.66 -13.92
C ALA A 416 -15.54 3.77 -14.05
N GLY A 417 -15.04 4.50 -15.05
CA GLY A 417 -13.61 4.68 -15.28
C GLY A 417 -12.90 5.31 -14.08
N ARG A 418 -13.54 6.28 -13.41
CA ARG A 418 -13.03 6.85 -12.16
C ARG A 418 -12.94 5.80 -11.06
N LEU A 419 -14.04 5.09 -10.78
CA LEU A 419 -14.07 4.04 -9.75
C LEU A 419 -13.05 2.94 -10.01
N TYR A 420 -12.87 2.60 -11.28
CA TYR A 420 -11.94 1.57 -11.72
C TYR A 420 -10.48 1.99 -11.51
N ILE A 421 -10.10 3.22 -11.88
CA ILE A 421 -8.75 3.76 -11.59
C ILE A 421 -8.49 3.83 -10.09
N GLU A 422 -9.47 4.32 -9.33
CA GLU A 422 -9.34 4.42 -7.89
C GLU A 422 -9.14 3.04 -7.24
N LEU A 423 -9.82 1.99 -7.74
CA LEU A 423 -9.58 0.61 -7.27
C LEU A 423 -8.11 0.19 -7.43
N TYR A 424 -7.45 0.52 -8.54
CA TYR A 424 -6.01 0.25 -8.72
C TYR A 424 -5.15 1.00 -7.69
N LYS A 425 -5.46 2.27 -7.40
CA LYS A 425 -4.77 3.04 -6.36
C LYS A 425 -5.00 2.45 -4.97
N TYR A 426 -6.21 1.95 -4.69
CA TYR A 426 -6.54 1.31 -3.41
C TYR A 426 -5.73 0.04 -3.19
N LEU A 427 -5.49 -0.74 -4.26
CA LEU A 427 -4.65 -1.94 -4.23
C LEU A 427 -3.15 -1.61 -3.99
N CYS A 428 -2.75 -0.35 -4.16
CA CYS A 428 -1.40 0.14 -3.88
C CYS A 428 -1.22 0.69 -2.45
N GLN A 429 -2.26 0.67 -1.62
CA GLN A 429 -2.17 1.14 -0.24
C GLN A 429 -1.58 0.07 0.69
N ASN A 430 -1.09 0.48 1.87
CA ASN A 430 -0.84 -0.49 2.93
C ASN A 430 -2.15 -1.21 3.30
N ARG A 431 -2.04 -2.44 3.84
CA ARG A 431 -3.19 -3.35 4.05
C ARG A 431 -4.27 -2.73 4.94
N SER A 432 -3.88 -2.04 6.01
CA SER A 432 -4.78 -1.36 6.95
C SER A 432 -5.58 -0.25 6.26
N ARG A 433 -4.88 0.59 5.49
CA ARG A 433 -5.47 1.70 4.74
C ARG A 433 -6.36 1.21 3.59
N MET A 434 -5.92 0.18 2.87
CA MET A 434 -6.71 -0.51 1.84
C MET A 434 -8.07 -0.93 2.39
N ARG A 435 -8.11 -1.65 3.52
CA ARG A 435 -9.38 -2.08 4.13
C ARG A 435 -10.30 -0.89 4.47
N ARG A 436 -9.73 0.17 5.07
CA ARG A 436 -10.48 1.38 5.45
C ARG A 436 -11.08 2.09 4.24
N ILE A 437 -10.34 2.18 3.14
CA ILE A 437 -10.81 2.83 1.91
C ILE A 437 -11.86 1.98 1.22
N LEU A 438 -11.65 0.66 1.10
CA LEU A 438 -12.63 -0.24 0.49
C LEU A 438 -13.99 -0.19 1.20
N CYS A 439 -14.01 -0.09 2.53
CA CYS A 439 -15.25 0.08 3.30
C CYS A 439 -16.04 1.34 2.89
N LYS A 440 -15.37 2.39 2.44
CA LYS A 440 -16.02 3.62 1.95
C LYS A 440 -16.39 3.50 0.48
N ALA A 441 -15.45 3.02 -0.35
CA ALA A 441 -15.62 2.89 -1.79
C ALA A 441 -16.81 1.99 -2.15
N MET A 442 -17.08 0.96 -1.37
CA MET A 442 -18.20 0.04 -1.57
C MET A 442 -19.56 0.75 -1.73
N LEU A 443 -19.79 1.88 -1.04
CA LEU A 443 -21.02 2.68 -1.19
C LEU A 443 -21.13 3.33 -2.57
N GLU A 444 -20.00 3.80 -3.12
CA GLU A 444 -19.96 4.37 -4.47
C GLU A 444 -20.18 3.29 -5.53
N TRP A 445 -19.64 2.09 -5.31
CA TRP A 445 -19.89 0.93 -6.19
C TRP A 445 -21.34 0.44 -6.12
N ASP A 446 -22.00 0.54 -4.97
CA ASP A 446 -23.43 0.22 -4.84
C ASP A 446 -24.32 1.22 -5.60
N SER A 447 -24.05 2.53 -5.45
CA SER A 447 -24.72 3.58 -6.25
C SER A 447 -24.50 3.37 -7.75
N MET A 448 -23.25 3.09 -8.15
CA MET A 448 -22.91 2.85 -9.55
C MET A 448 -23.64 1.64 -10.13
N GLN A 449 -23.93 0.62 -9.32
CA GLN A 449 -24.69 -0.53 -9.82
C GLN A 449 -26.10 -0.11 -10.22
N VAL A 450 -26.81 0.63 -9.38
CA VAL A 450 -28.18 1.09 -9.67
C VAL A 450 -28.19 1.96 -10.92
N GLU A 451 -27.26 2.92 -11.00
CA GLU A 451 -27.13 3.80 -12.17
C GLU A 451 -26.80 2.99 -13.46
N ALA A 452 -25.95 1.97 -13.36
CA ALA A 452 -25.61 1.12 -14.50
C ALA A 452 -26.77 0.21 -14.93
N GLU A 453 -27.63 -0.23 -14.01
CA GLU A 453 -28.82 -1.03 -14.32
C GLU A 453 -29.83 -0.22 -15.14
N GLU A 454 -30.03 1.06 -14.80
CA GLU A 454 -30.88 1.98 -15.58
C GLU A 454 -30.36 2.13 -17.02
N ILE A 455 -29.04 2.31 -17.17
CA ILE A 455 -28.41 2.45 -18.48
C ILE A 455 -28.48 1.16 -19.29
N ASP A 456 -28.27 0.00 -18.69
CA ASP A 456 -28.41 -1.28 -19.39
C ASP A 456 -29.83 -1.45 -19.97
N GLN A 457 -30.88 -0.99 -19.27
CA GLN A 457 -32.25 -1.05 -19.79
C GLN A 457 -32.43 -0.18 -21.05
N GLU A 458 -31.89 1.04 -21.04
CA GLU A 458 -31.90 1.93 -22.19
C GLU A 458 -31.09 1.33 -23.36
N LEU A 459 -29.89 0.81 -23.08
CA LEU A 459 -29.01 0.20 -24.08
C LEU A 459 -29.61 -1.08 -24.68
N ALA A 460 -30.31 -1.90 -23.90
CA ALA A 460 -31.01 -3.07 -24.40
C ALA A 460 -32.09 -2.68 -25.43
N SER A 461 -32.83 -1.61 -25.17
CA SER A 461 -33.82 -1.05 -26.10
C SER A 461 -33.16 -0.52 -27.38
N LEU A 462 -32.10 0.27 -27.26
CA LEU A 462 -31.37 0.88 -28.39
C LEU A 462 -30.69 -0.16 -29.28
N THR A 463 -30.12 -1.21 -28.69
CA THR A 463 -29.44 -2.29 -29.41
C THR A 463 -30.40 -3.36 -29.95
N LYS A 464 -31.66 -3.34 -29.49
CA LYS A 464 -32.69 -4.37 -29.72
C LYS A 464 -32.26 -5.75 -29.21
N GLU A 465 -31.63 -5.77 -28.05
CA GLU A 465 -31.22 -6.99 -27.37
C GLU A 465 -32.44 -7.90 -27.17
N GLN A 466 -32.26 -9.20 -27.39
CA GLN A 466 -33.30 -10.19 -27.14
C GLN A 466 -33.05 -10.83 -25.78
N PRO A 467 -34.08 -10.92 -24.91
CA PRO A 467 -33.92 -11.57 -23.63
C PRO A 467 -33.63 -13.06 -23.83
N LYS A 468 -32.80 -13.63 -22.96
CA LYS A 468 -32.45 -15.05 -22.95
C LYS A 468 -33.07 -15.74 -21.73
N PRO A 469 -33.40 -17.03 -21.82
CA PRO A 469 -33.89 -17.78 -20.66
C PRO A 469 -32.73 -18.03 -19.68
N PHE A 470 -32.91 -17.61 -18.43
CA PHE A 470 -32.04 -17.97 -17.31
C PHE A 470 -32.94 -18.40 -16.14
N GLN A 471 -32.69 -19.60 -15.61
CA GLN A 471 -33.51 -20.20 -14.55
C GLN A 471 -35.03 -20.18 -14.84
N GLY A 472 -35.42 -20.36 -16.10
CA GLY A 472 -36.82 -20.38 -16.54
C GLY A 472 -37.46 -19.00 -16.73
N VAL A 473 -36.74 -17.90 -16.49
CA VAL A 473 -37.22 -16.53 -16.67
C VAL A 473 -36.48 -15.88 -17.84
N MET A 474 -37.21 -15.16 -18.70
CA MET A 474 -36.60 -14.37 -19.78
C MET A 474 -36.00 -13.09 -19.20
N GLN A 475 -34.69 -12.91 -19.37
CA GLN A 475 -33.94 -11.78 -18.80
C GLN A 475 -32.98 -11.19 -19.84
N TYR A 476 -32.65 -9.90 -19.69
CA TYR A 476 -31.60 -9.23 -20.46
C TYR A 476 -30.21 -9.49 -19.85
N GLY A 477 -29.16 -9.21 -20.62
CA GLY A 477 -27.77 -9.41 -20.24
C GLY A 477 -27.29 -8.50 -19.11
N PHE A 478 -27.79 -7.26 -19.04
CA PHE A 478 -27.38 -6.28 -18.03
C PHE A 478 -25.86 -6.19 -17.92
N HIS A 479 -25.17 -6.04 -19.06
CA HIS A 479 -23.73 -6.29 -19.16
C HIS A 479 -22.90 -5.30 -18.34
N LEU A 480 -23.29 -4.03 -18.30
CA LEU A 480 -22.54 -2.99 -17.60
C LEU A 480 -22.73 -3.12 -16.07
N SER A 481 -23.96 -3.24 -15.61
CA SER A 481 -24.28 -3.47 -14.21
C SER A 481 -23.77 -4.82 -13.69
N SER A 482 -23.73 -5.86 -14.55
CA SER A 482 -23.09 -7.14 -14.20
C SER A 482 -21.59 -6.99 -13.94
N TRP A 483 -20.90 -6.17 -14.74
CA TRP A 483 -19.51 -5.83 -14.52
C TRP A 483 -19.32 -5.08 -13.18
N VAL A 484 -20.15 -4.06 -12.91
CA VAL A 484 -20.10 -3.31 -11.64
C VAL A 484 -20.34 -4.22 -10.45
N TYR A 485 -21.37 -5.06 -10.51
CA TYR A 485 -21.75 -5.96 -9.42
C TYR A 485 -20.66 -7.00 -9.13
N HIS A 486 -19.98 -7.51 -10.17
CA HIS A 486 -18.85 -8.42 -9.99
C HIS A 486 -17.73 -7.78 -9.15
N TYR A 487 -17.33 -6.53 -9.46
CA TYR A 487 -16.32 -5.83 -8.67
C TYR A 487 -16.82 -5.46 -7.27
N LYS A 488 -18.08 -5.05 -7.12
CA LYS A 488 -18.68 -4.79 -5.80
C LYS A 488 -18.59 -6.01 -4.88
N LEU A 489 -18.96 -7.20 -5.38
CA LEU A 489 -18.85 -8.46 -4.62
C LEU A 489 -17.39 -8.77 -4.24
N ARG A 490 -16.44 -8.61 -5.17
CA ARG A 490 -15.02 -8.78 -4.88
C ARG A 490 -14.51 -7.82 -3.80
N ILE A 491 -15.00 -6.58 -3.80
CA ILE A 491 -14.68 -5.60 -2.74
C ILE A 491 -15.23 -6.07 -1.39
N MET A 492 -16.47 -6.55 -1.34
CA MET A 492 -17.09 -7.09 -0.11
C MET A 492 -16.31 -8.29 0.45
N GLU A 493 -15.90 -9.21 -0.42
CA GLU A 493 -15.04 -10.34 -0.09
C GLU A 493 -13.68 -9.87 0.43
N GLN A 494 -13.05 -8.91 -0.24
CA GLN A 494 -11.73 -8.40 0.14
C GLN A 494 -11.76 -7.67 1.49
N ILE A 495 -12.80 -6.88 1.79
CA ILE A 495 -12.99 -6.24 3.11
C ILE A 495 -13.08 -7.32 4.21
N THR A 496 -13.77 -8.42 3.90
CA THR A 496 -13.95 -9.54 4.81
C THR A 496 -12.62 -10.27 5.04
N LEU A 497 -11.91 -10.67 3.99
CA LEU A 497 -10.60 -11.33 4.02
C LEU A 497 -9.52 -10.49 4.73
N LEU A 498 -9.49 -9.17 4.50
CA LEU A 498 -8.58 -8.25 5.16
C LEU A 498 -8.84 -8.15 6.67
N GLY A 499 -10.08 -8.37 7.12
CA GLY A 499 -10.36 -8.34 8.56
C GLY A 499 -9.79 -9.55 9.31
N PHE A 500 -9.64 -10.70 8.64
CA PHE A 500 -8.88 -11.83 9.20
C PHE A 500 -7.38 -11.53 9.20
N GLU A 501 -6.83 -11.07 8.08
CA GLU A 501 -5.40 -10.77 7.93
C GLU A 501 -4.91 -9.68 8.91
N LEU A 502 -5.74 -8.69 9.19
CA LEU A 502 -5.42 -7.56 10.08
C LEU A 502 -5.88 -7.80 11.54
N GLU A 503 -6.29 -9.02 11.88
CA GLU A 503 -6.74 -9.41 13.23
C GLU A 503 -7.86 -8.49 13.78
N ILE A 504 -8.72 -8.01 12.88
CA ILE A 504 -9.85 -7.15 13.21
C ILE A 504 -10.98 -7.95 13.87
N TYR A 505 -11.05 -9.24 13.55
CA TYR A 505 -12.02 -10.17 14.12
C TYR A 505 -11.37 -10.91 15.30
N PRO A 506 -11.97 -10.90 16.50
CA PRO A 506 -11.59 -11.82 17.55
C PRO A 506 -12.03 -13.24 17.19
N LEU A 507 -11.35 -14.25 17.76
CA LEU A 507 -11.55 -15.67 17.40
C LEU A 507 -13.00 -16.15 17.54
N HIS A 508 -13.76 -15.67 18.53
CA HIS A 508 -15.16 -16.04 18.75
C HIS A 508 -16.15 -15.41 17.75
N GLU A 509 -15.68 -14.57 16.80
CA GLU A 509 -16.47 -14.03 15.70
C GLU A 509 -16.15 -14.71 14.35
N PHE A 510 -15.19 -15.67 14.33
CA PHE A 510 -14.72 -16.26 13.08
C PHE A 510 -15.80 -17.07 12.37
N ASP A 511 -16.62 -17.83 13.10
CA ASP A 511 -17.79 -18.55 12.59
C ASP A 511 -18.68 -17.63 11.75
N GLY A 512 -19.05 -16.48 12.32
CA GLY A 512 -19.89 -15.48 11.71
C GLY A 512 -19.24 -14.78 10.52
N MET A 513 -17.97 -14.41 10.63
CA MET A 513 -17.28 -13.71 9.53
C MET A 513 -16.96 -14.64 8.36
N TYR A 514 -16.67 -15.92 8.61
CA TYR A 514 -16.56 -16.92 7.55
C TYR A 514 -17.91 -17.25 6.92
N TRP A 515 -19.00 -17.20 7.70
CA TRP A 515 -20.34 -17.28 7.16
C TRP A 515 -20.62 -16.13 6.17
N TYR A 516 -20.25 -14.89 6.49
CA TYR A 516 -20.40 -13.78 5.53
C TYR A 516 -19.53 -13.95 4.30
N LEU A 517 -18.28 -14.41 4.47
CA LEU A 517 -17.39 -14.69 3.35
C LEU A 517 -17.99 -15.73 2.41
N GLN A 518 -18.47 -16.88 2.92
CA GLN A 518 -19.12 -17.88 2.06
C GLN A 518 -20.41 -17.34 1.43
N PHE A 519 -21.18 -16.51 2.13
CA PHE A 519 -22.41 -15.92 1.61
C PHE A 519 -22.15 -15.01 0.40
N TYR A 520 -21.12 -14.16 0.48
CA TYR A 520 -20.71 -13.32 -0.64
C TYR A 520 -20.13 -14.14 -1.80
N LEU A 521 -19.29 -15.14 -1.51
CA LEU A 521 -18.75 -16.05 -2.51
C LEU A 521 -19.86 -16.82 -3.22
N LYS A 522 -20.86 -17.35 -2.50
CA LYS A 522 -22.02 -18.03 -3.09
C LYS A 522 -22.82 -17.09 -4.01
N THR A 523 -23.02 -15.86 -3.56
CA THR A 523 -23.68 -14.83 -4.37
C THR A 523 -22.89 -14.53 -5.65
N ARG A 524 -21.56 -14.47 -5.56
CA ARG A 524 -20.68 -14.29 -6.73
C ARG A 524 -20.68 -15.50 -7.65
N SER A 525 -20.75 -16.74 -7.16
CA SER A 525 -20.92 -17.94 -8.01
C SER A 525 -22.19 -17.84 -8.85
N LEU A 526 -23.33 -17.52 -8.23
CA LEU A 526 -24.60 -17.39 -8.94
C LEU A 526 -24.55 -16.26 -9.99
N HIS A 527 -23.87 -15.16 -9.66
CA HIS A 527 -23.66 -14.07 -10.62
C HIS A 527 -22.78 -14.48 -11.80
N ILE A 528 -21.68 -15.21 -11.55
CA ILE A 528 -20.80 -15.73 -12.61
C ILE A 528 -21.55 -16.74 -13.50
N GLU A 529 -22.35 -17.64 -12.92
CA GLU A 529 -23.20 -18.58 -13.66
C GLU A 529 -24.22 -17.85 -14.55
N ARG A 530 -24.81 -16.76 -14.04
CA ARG A 530 -25.64 -15.89 -14.85
C ARG A 530 -24.84 -15.31 -16.02
N MET A 531 -23.67 -14.71 -15.76
CA MET A 531 -22.83 -14.14 -16.83
C MET A 531 -22.45 -15.17 -17.89
N LEU A 532 -22.11 -16.41 -17.48
CA LEU A 532 -21.83 -17.53 -18.39
C LEU A 532 -23.00 -17.81 -19.36
N ALA A 533 -24.25 -17.69 -18.90
CA ALA A 533 -25.43 -17.85 -19.75
C ALA A 533 -25.58 -16.72 -20.80
N PHE A 534 -25.03 -15.53 -20.54
CA PHE A 534 -25.18 -14.36 -21.40
C PHE A 534 -24.00 -14.10 -22.35
N VAL A 535 -22.76 -14.52 -22.01
CA VAL A 535 -21.57 -14.31 -22.84
C VAL A 535 -21.57 -15.12 -24.15
N GLY A 536 -22.42 -16.12 -24.30
CA GLY A 536 -22.47 -16.96 -25.50
C GLY A 536 -21.20 -17.80 -25.69
N ASN A 537 -20.80 -18.04 -26.95
CA ASN A 537 -19.66 -18.90 -27.29
C ASN A 537 -18.33 -18.13 -27.39
N GLU A 538 -18.18 -16.97 -26.74
CA GLU A 538 -16.94 -16.20 -26.79
C GLU A 538 -15.86 -16.88 -25.91
N PRO A 539 -14.76 -17.41 -26.49
CA PRO A 539 -13.85 -18.29 -25.76
C PRO A 539 -13.09 -17.61 -24.62
N LYS A 540 -12.74 -16.32 -24.74
CA LYS A 540 -11.94 -15.62 -23.72
C LYS A 540 -12.73 -15.40 -22.44
N SER A 541 -13.98 -14.96 -22.58
CA SER A 541 -14.96 -14.70 -21.52
C SER A 541 -15.37 -15.99 -20.85
N LEU A 542 -15.64 -17.04 -21.64
CA LEU A 542 -15.88 -18.37 -21.08
C LEU A 542 -14.68 -18.88 -20.29
N SER A 543 -13.45 -18.73 -20.80
CA SER A 543 -12.24 -19.13 -20.08
C SER A 543 -12.07 -18.34 -18.79
N LEU A 544 -12.30 -17.02 -18.80
CA LEU A 544 -12.16 -16.15 -17.64
C LEU A 544 -13.20 -16.47 -16.56
N LEU A 545 -14.48 -16.54 -16.94
CA LEU A 545 -15.57 -16.81 -16.02
C LEU A 545 -15.47 -18.22 -15.41
N ASN A 546 -15.07 -19.23 -16.18
CA ASN A 546 -14.83 -20.57 -15.64
C ASN A 546 -13.64 -20.59 -14.66
N PHE A 547 -12.58 -19.82 -14.93
CA PHE A 547 -11.46 -19.66 -13.99
C PHE A 547 -11.93 -18.98 -12.69
N TYR A 548 -12.65 -17.86 -12.77
CA TYR A 548 -13.20 -17.16 -11.61
C TYR A 548 -14.19 -18.03 -10.84
N LEU A 549 -15.00 -18.84 -11.51
CA LEU A 549 -15.91 -19.77 -10.85
C LEU A 549 -15.14 -20.83 -10.06
N LEU A 550 -14.10 -21.43 -10.65
CA LEU A 550 -13.26 -22.41 -9.98
C LEU A 550 -12.54 -21.82 -8.76
N GLU A 551 -11.97 -20.62 -8.90
CA GLU A 551 -11.34 -19.90 -7.78
C GLU A 551 -12.35 -19.61 -6.65
N ASN A 552 -13.53 -19.12 -7.04
CA ASN A 552 -14.59 -18.76 -6.10
C ASN A 552 -15.14 -19.98 -5.36
N VAL A 553 -15.38 -21.10 -6.04
CA VAL A 553 -15.87 -22.35 -5.44
C VAL A 553 -14.84 -22.92 -4.46
N ALA A 554 -13.55 -22.96 -4.82
CA ALA A 554 -12.50 -23.44 -3.92
C ALA A 554 -12.42 -22.61 -2.63
N MET A 555 -12.58 -21.30 -2.73
CA MET A 555 -12.60 -20.39 -1.58
C MET A 555 -13.89 -20.51 -0.76
N HIS A 556 -15.03 -20.70 -1.43
CA HIS A 556 -16.32 -20.93 -0.78
C HIS A 556 -16.27 -22.17 0.11
N ASP A 557 -15.74 -23.28 -0.41
CA ASP A 557 -15.60 -24.51 0.36
C ASP A 557 -14.65 -24.34 1.55
N LEU A 558 -13.53 -23.63 1.35
CA LEU A 558 -12.60 -23.33 2.45
C LEU A 558 -13.26 -22.46 3.54
N ALA A 559 -13.98 -21.41 3.16
CA ALA A 559 -14.71 -20.54 4.08
C ALA A 559 -15.81 -21.30 4.82
N THR A 560 -16.55 -22.17 4.12
CA THR A 560 -17.62 -23.00 4.71
C THR A 560 -17.05 -23.99 5.72
N ALA A 561 -15.93 -24.64 5.42
CA ALA A 561 -15.25 -25.51 6.37
C ALA A 561 -14.79 -24.75 7.62
N CYS A 562 -14.25 -23.53 7.46
CA CYS A 562 -13.85 -22.70 8.60
C CYS A 562 -15.06 -22.33 9.45
N MET A 563 -16.14 -21.85 8.83
CA MET A 563 -17.39 -21.53 9.51
C MET A 563 -17.87 -22.71 10.37
N LEU A 564 -17.98 -23.91 9.79
CA LEU A 564 -18.43 -25.11 10.49
C LEU A 564 -17.50 -25.51 11.64
N LEU A 565 -16.18 -25.44 11.43
CA LEU A 565 -15.17 -25.71 12.47
C LEU A 565 -15.32 -24.73 13.66
N TYR A 566 -15.41 -23.43 13.39
CA TYR A 566 -15.50 -22.43 14.45
C TYR A 566 -16.86 -22.47 15.16
N SER A 567 -17.96 -22.80 14.46
CA SER A 567 -19.26 -23.10 15.10
C SER A 567 -19.16 -24.29 16.04
N ALA A 568 -18.48 -25.38 15.63
CA ALA A 568 -18.27 -26.56 16.48
C ALA A 568 -17.42 -26.23 17.72
N LEU A 569 -16.35 -25.45 17.56
CA LEU A 569 -15.53 -24.97 18.69
C LEU A 569 -16.33 -24.08 19.65
N ALA A 570 -17.20 -23.21 19.12
CA ALA A 570 -18.07 -22.34 19.92
C ALA A 570 -19.06 -23.15 20.77
N ARG A 571 -19.65 -24.22 20.23
CA ARG A 571 -20.61 -25.10 20.96
C ARG A 571 -20.00 -25.75 22.20
N TYR A 572 -18.71 -26.05 22.17
CA TYR A 572 -17.98 -26.59 23.32
C TYR A 572 -17.36 -25.52 24.22
N ASN A 573 -17.72 -24.24 24.04
CA ASN A 573 -17.18 -23.10 24.79
C ASN A 573 -15.65 -23.00 24.75
N LEU A 574 -15.03 -23.46 23.66
CA LEU A 574 -13.57 -23.42 23.46
C LEU A 574 -13.08 -22.06 22.95
N LEU A 575 -13.99 -21.16 22.58
CA LEU A 575 -13.70 -19.81 22.10
C LEU A 575 -14.09 -18.79 23.18
N GLU A 576 -13.11 -18.05 23.70
CA GLU A 576 -13.34 -17.08 24.76
C GLU A 576 -14.12 -15.86 24.23
N LYS A 577 -15.24 -15.55 24.90
CA LYS A 577 -16.03 -14.34 24.66
C LYS A 577 -15.71 -13.29 25.73
N PRO A 578 -15.39 -12.03 25.36
CA PRO A 578 -15.11 -10.98 26.32
C PRO A 578 -16.35 -10.67 27.16
N ARG A 579 -16.18 -10.54 28.47
CA ARG A 579 -17.25 -10.08 29.38
C ARG A 579 -17.43 -8.57 29.20
N ASN A 580 -18.51 -8.15 28.57
CA ASN A 580 -18.85 -6.73 28.43
C ASN A 580 -20.21 -6.43 29.06
N PRO A 581 -20.25 -5.86 30.28
CA PRO A 581 -21.51 -5.52 30.97
C PRO A 581 -22.36 -4.46 30.25
N GLN A 582 -21.75 -3.65 29.38
CA GLN A 582 -22.39 -2.51 28.71
C GLN A 582 -22.80 -2.82 27.26
N GLY A 583 -22.52 -4.03 26.74
CA GLY A 583 -22.76 -4.40 25.36
C GLY A 583 -23.52 -5.72 25.21
N SER A 584 -24.09 -5.94 24.03
CA SER A 584 -24.72 -7.21 23.64
C SER A 584 -24.05 -7.77 22.39
N ASP A 585 -24.20 -9.08 22.15
CA ASP A 585 -23.72 -9.73 20.92
C ASP A 585 -24.34 -9.10 19.68
N ARG A 586 -25.59 -8.62 19.77
CA ARG A 586 -26.28 -7.89 18.72
C ARG A 586 -25.61 -6.55 18.40
N PHE A 587 -25.29 -5.72 19.40
CA PHE A 587 -24.60 -4.44 19.14
C PHE A 587 -23.20 -4.63 18.56
N ARG A 588 -22.49 -5.68 18.99
CA ARG A 588 -21.18 -6.04 18.43
C ARG A 588 -21.30 -6.42 16.96
N TYR A 589 -22.30 -7.25 16.65
CA TYR A 589 -22.62 -7.62 15.29
C TYR A 589 -22.99 -6.41 14.42
N GLU A 590 -23.87 -5.53 14.89
CA GLU A 590 -24.27 -4.31 14.15
C GLU A 590 -23.06 -3.39 13.92
N GLY A 591 -22.18 -3.24 14.92
CA GLY A 591 -20.92 -2.50 14.78
C GLY A 591 -19.97 -3.13 13.77
N ARG A 592 -19.87 -4.47 13.74
CA ARG A 592 -19.04 -5.23 12.80
C ARG A 592 -19.53 -5.08 11.35
N MET A 593 -20.85 -5.17 11.17
CA MET A 593 -21.50 -5.13 9.87
C MET A 593 -21.85 -3.72 9.38
N LYS A 594 -21.62 -2.68 10.20
CA LYS A 594 -21.86 -1.27 9.88
C LYS A 594 -21.42 -0.84 8.48
N PRO A 595 -20.22 -1.23 7.97
CA PRO A 595 -19.82 -0.85 6.61
C PRO A 595 -20.79 -1.34 5.52
N PHE A 596 -21.47 -2.46 5.74
CA PHE A 596 -22.34 -3.14 4.78
C PHE A 596 -23.83 -2.79 4.93
N MET A 597 -24.25 -2.18 6.05
CA MET A 597 -25.66 -2.02 6.41
C MET A 597 -26.50 -1.23 5.39
N SER A 598 -25.89 -0.35 4.61
CA SER A 598 -26.57 0.44 3.57
C SER A 598 -26.47 -0.15 2.17
N ILE A 599 -25.88 -1.33 2.01
CA ILE A 599 -25.73 -1.99 0.71
C ILE A 599 -27.04 -2.67 0.33
N GLY A 600 -27.54 -2.36 -0.87
CA GLY A 600 -28.80 -2.90 -1.35
C GLY A 600 -28.75 -4.39 -1.71
N VAL A 601 -27.74 -4.85 -2.46
CA VAL A 601 -27.67 -6.25 -2.89
C VAL A 601 -26.23 -6.77 -2.85
N PRO A 602 -25.90 -7.85 -2.14
CA PRO A 602 -26.75 -8.55 -1.18
C PRO A 602 -26.89 -7.77 0.14
N GLU A 603 -28.10 -7.75 0.70
CA GLU A 603 -28.39 -7.08 1.97
C GLU A 603 -27.70 -7.75 3.16
N VAL A 604 -27.43 -6.96 4.20
CA VAL A 604 -27.01 -7.49 5.51
C VAL A 604 -28.19 -8.22 6.15
N VAL A 605 -27.97 -9.50 6.42
CA VAL A 605 -28.94 -10.37 7.09
C VAL A 605 -29.16 -9.95 8.54
N GLN A 606 -30.42 -9.96 9.01
CA GLN A 606 -30.74 -9.58 10.39
C GLN A 606 -30.09 -10.50 11.44
N TYR A 607 -29.67 -9.93 12.58
CA TYR A 607 -28.88 -10.63 13.61
C TYR A 607 -29.46 -11.97 14.06
N ASP A 608 -30.76 -12.02 14.36
CA ASP A 608 -31.40 -13.24 14.90
C ASP A 608 -31.40 -14.38 13.87
N TYR A 609 -31.69 -14.07 12.60
CA TYR A 609 -31.61 -15.04 11.52
C TYR A 609 -30.15 -15.46 11.26
N PHE A 610 -29.23 -14.49 11.22
CA PHE A 610 -27.81 -14.76 11.05
C PHE A 610 -27.30 -15.74 12.12
N ARG A 611 -27.61 -15.52 13.40
CA ARG A 611 -27.20 -16.42 14.47
C ARG A 611 -27.84 -17.80 14.36
N ASN A 612 -29.13 -17.88 14.02
CA ASN A 612 -29.77 -19.17 13.81
C ASN A 612 -29.10 -19.99 12.69
N VAL A 613 -28.70 -19.36 11.59
CA VAL A 613 -28.03 -20.04 10.48
C VAL A 613 -26.59 -20.44 10.81
N VAL A 614 -25.84 -19.59 11.52
CA VAL A 614 -24.45 -19.88 11.92
C VAL A 614 -24.37 -20.95 13.00
N ASP A 615 -25.24 -20.87 14.01
CA ASP A 615 -25.30 -21.83 15.11
C ASP A 615 -25.83 -23.18 14.62
N ASN A 616 -26.73 -23.17 13.62
CA ASN A 616 -27.36 -24.34 12.99
C ASN A 616 -27.84 -25.38 14.02
N PRO A 617 -28.75 -25.01 14.94
CA PRO A 617 -29.10 -25.83 16.10
C PRO A 617 -29.70 -27.20 15.74
N ASP A 618 -30.28 -27.32 14.54
CA ASP A 618 -30.91 -28.56 14.05
C ASP A 618 -29.89 -29.64 13.66
N MET A 619 -28.62 -29.28 13.44
CA MET A 619 -27.56 -30.21 13.09
C MET A 619 -26.65 -30.49 14.28
N ASP A 620 -26.42 -31.76 14.61
CA ASP A 620 -25.50 -32.15 15.67
C ASP A 620 -24.02 -31.82 15.33
N THR A 621 -23.18 -31.73 16.35
CA THR A 621 -21.78 -31.28 16.15
C THR A 621 -20.92 -32.28 15.39
N SER A 622 -21.22 -33.58 15.47
CA SER A 622 -20.49 -34.61 14.69
C SER A 622 -20.80 -34.46 13.20
N SER A 623 -22.07 -34.27 12.86
CA SER A 623 -22.55 -34.00 11.50
C SER A 623 -21.95 -32.70 10.93
N LEU A 624 -21.84 -31.63 11.73
CA LEU A 624 -21.16 -30.40 11.32
C LEU A 624 -19.69 -30.65 10.95
N LEU A 625 -18.96 -31.43 11.75
CA LEU A 625 -17.54 -31.72 11.50
C LEU A 625 -17.33 -32.67 10.32
N HIS A 626 -18.26 -33.59 10.09
CA HIS A 626 -18.28 -34.42 8.89
C HIS A 626 -18.43 -33.54 7.64
N LEU A 627 -19.42 -32.64 7.63
CA LEU A 627 -19.63 -31.71 6.52
C LEU A 627 -18.44 -30.76 6.33
N ALA A 628 -17.81 -30.29 7.41
CA ALA A 628 -16.59 -29.49 7.35
C ALA A 628 -15.44 -30.26 6.67
N SER A 629 -15.34 -31.58 6.93
CA SER A 629 -14.34 -32.44 6.30
C SER A 629 -14.59 -32.62 4.80
N GLU A 630 -15.84 -32.75 4.38
CA GLU A 630 -16.24 -32.81 2.96
C GLU A 630 -15.87 -31.51 2.22
N HIS A 631 -16.22 -30.35 2.78
CA HIS A 631 -15.84 -29.07 2.18
C HIS A 631 -14.32 -28.87 2.12
N ILE A 632 -13.56 -29.29 3.14
CA ILE A 632 -12.08 -29.27 3.04
C ILE A 632 -11.56 -30.17 1.91
N ALA A 633 -12.20 -31.32 1.67
CA ALA A 633 -11.80 -32.20 0.57
C ALA A 633 -12.02 -31.54 -0.80
N GLU A 634 -13.17 -30.90 -1.01
CA GLU A 634 -13.46 -30.16 -2.25
C GLU A 634 -12.59 -28.91 -2.41
N ALA A 635 -12.35 -28.15 -1.34
CA ALA A 635 -11.41 -27.02 -1.36
C ALA A 635 -9.99 -27.46 -1.77
N LYS A 636 -9.50 -28.58 -1.22
CA LYS A 636 -8.19 -29.16 -1.60
C LYS A 636 -8.15 -29.56 -3.07
N LYS A 637 -9.22 -30.14 -3.60
CA LYS A 637 -9.35 -30.52 -5.02
C LYS A 637 -9.33 -29.28 -5.91
N GLY A 638 -10.09 -28.24 -5.55
CA GLY A 638 -10.12 -26.95 -6.24
C GLY A 638 -8.73 -26.30 -6.31
N TYR A 639 -8.05 -26.15 -5.17
CA TYR A 639 -6.70 -25.56 -5.15
C TYR A 639 -5.63 -26.40 -5.85
N ARG A 640 -5.74 -27.74 -5.82
CA ARG A 640 -4.87 -28.61 -6.64
C ARG A 640 -5.08 -28.33 -8.13
N GLN A 641 -6.33 -28.23 -8.59
CA GLN A 641 -6.61 -27.89 -9.99
C GLN A 641 -6.05 -26.50 -10.34
N LEU A 642 -6.34 -25.48 -9.53
CA LEU A 642 -5.84 -24.11 -9.72
C LEU A 642 -4.31 -24.03 -9.80
N SER A 643 -3.59 -24.87 -9.05
CA SER A 643 -2.13 -24.91 -9.06
C SER A 643 -1.51 -25.41 -10.36
N THR A 644 -2.28 -26.16 -11.16
CA THR A 644 -1.85 -26.74 -12.44
C THR A 644 -2.19 -25.89 -13.67
N LEU A 645 -3.02 -24.86 -13.50
CA LEU A 645 -3.45 -24.02 -14.61
C LEU A 645 -2.30 -23.12 -15.12
N ASP A 646 -2.31 -22.89 -16.43
CA ASP A 646 -1.35 -22.01 -17.08
C ASP A 646 -1.60 -20.53 -16.76
N LYS A 647 -0.56 -19.70 -16.93
CA LYS A 647 -0.60 -18.24 -16.72
C LYS A 647 -1.62 -17.52 -17.60
N GLU A 648 -1.92 -18.03 -18.79
CA GLU A 648 -2.93 -17.45 -19.67
C GLU A 648 -4.34 -17.68 -19.11
N ILE A 649 -4.68 -18.88 -18.62
CA ILE A 649 -6.01 -19.18 -18.04
C ILE A 649 -6.20 -18.40 -16.73
N THR A 650 -5.18 -18.38 -15.88
CA THR A 650 -5.22 -17.73 -14.56
C THR A 650 -5.08 -16.21 -14.61
N ARG A 651 -4.95 -15.62 -15.81
CA ARG A 651 -4.72 -14.18 -16.02
C ARG A 651 -3.58 -13.65 -15.15
N SER A 652 -2.53 -14.44 -15.00
CA SER A 652 -1.40 -14.13 -14.12
C SER A 652 -0.10 -13.96 -14.90
N LYS A 653 -0.16 -13.62 -16.20
CA LYS A 653 1.03 -13.53 -17.08
C LYS A 653 2.14 -12.65 -16.50
N MET A 654 1.77 -11.58 -15.79
CA MET A 654 2.70 -10.63 -15.15
C MET A 654 3.11 -11.03 -13.71
N CYS A 655 2.39 -11.94 -13.05
CA CYS A 655 2.55 -12.25 -11.63
C CYS A 655 2.43 -13.75 -11.27
N HIS A 656 2.66 -14.65 -12.22
CA HIS A 656 2.35 -16.08 -12.09
C HIS A 656 3.03 -16.75 -10.89
N ASP A 657 4.27 -16.37 -10.57
CA ASP A 657 4.99 -16.91 -9.42
C ASP A 657 4.35 -16.47 -8.10
N THR A 658 3.90 -15.22 -8.02
CA THR A 658 3.18 -14.69 -6.84
C THR A 658 1.81 -15.36 -6.72
N TYR A 659 1.11 -15.57 -7.84
CA TYR A 659 -0.14 -16.33 -7.88
C TYR A 659 0.06 -17.76 -7.35
N LYS A 660 1.07 -18.50 -7.84
CA LYS A 660 1.37 -19.86 -7.37
C LYS A 660 1.74 -19.90 -5.88
N ALA A 661 2.51 -18.93 -5.42
CA ALA A 661 2.83 -18.81 -4.00
C ALA A 661 1.57 -18.60 -3.15
N ASN A 662 0.62 -17.80 -3.63
CA ASN A 662 -0.67 -17.59 -2.97
C ASN A 662 -1.51 -18.89 -2.90
N ILE A 663 -1.66 -19.58 -4.04
CA ILE A 663 -2.37 -20.87 -4.11
C ILE A 663 -1.72 -21.91 -3.19
N SER A 664 -0.39 -21.92 -3.10
CA SER A 664 0.35 -22.79 -2.17
C SER A 664 0.02 -22.49 -0.70
N LYS A 665 -0.05 -21.21 -0.30
CA LYS A 665 -0.46 -20.80 1.05
C LYS A 665 -1.91 -21.18 1.36
N LEU A 666 -2.83 -21.00 0.41
CA LEU A 666 -4.23 -21.43 0.56
C LEU A 666 -4.32 -22.95 0.73
N THR A 667 -3.61 -23.70 -0.12
CA THR A 667 -3.53 -25.16 -0.04
C THR A 667 -3.01 -25.64 1.32
N ARG A 668 -1.95 -25.00 1.83
CA ARG A 668 -1.42 -25.27 3.19
C ARG A 668 -2.46 -25.00 4.27
N SER A 669 -3.22 -23.91 4.14
CA SER A 669 -4.29 -23.57 5.09
C SER A 669 -5.39 -24.65 5.08
N CYS A 670 -5.80 -25.15 3.91
CA CYS A 670 -6.72 -26.28 3.82
C CYS A 670 -6.20 -27.55 4.52
N PHE A 671 -4.88 -27.82 4.46
CA PHE A 671 -4.29 -28.93 5.20
C PHE A 671 -4.36 -28.69 6.71
N GLY A 672 -3.93 -27.51 7.18
CA GLY A 672 -3.96 -27.16 8.60
C GLY A 672 -5.36 -27.20 9.20
N ILE A 673 -6.34 -26.59 8.52
CA ILE A 673 -7.75 -26.61 8.94
C ILE A 673 -8.30 -28.04 8.94
N GLY A 674 -7.97 -28.85 7.93
CA GLY A 674 -8.36 -30.26 7.89
C GLY A 674 -7.79 -31.09 9.05
N VAL A 675 -6.57 -30.79 9.50
CA VAL A 675 -6.00 -31.43 10.70
C VAL A 675 -6.76 -31.01 11.95
N ALA A 676 -7.08 -29.71 12.09
CA ALA A 676 -7.84 -29.20 13.23
C ALA A 676 -9.24 -29.84 13.32
N ILE A 677 -9.94 -29.97 12.18
CA ILE A 677 -11.22 -30.68 12.09
C ILE A 677 -11.04 -32.13 12.55
N GLY A 678 -10.07 -32.86 12.00
CA GLY A 678 -9.85 -34.27 12.35
C GLY A 678 -9.46 -34.51 13.81
N VAL A 679 -8.75 -33.57 14.45
CA VAL A 679 -8.49 -33.62 15.90
C VAL A 679 -9.78 -33.44 16.68
N LEU A 680 -10.57 -32.42 16.36
CA LEU A 680 -11.82 -32.13 17.06
C LEU A 680 -12.84 -33.27 16.88
N THR A 681 -12.99 -33.83 15.66
CA THR A 681 -13.87 -34.98 15.40
C THR A 681 -13.52 -36.16 16.31
N ARG A 682 -12.23 -36.48 16.46
CA ARG A 682 -11.79 -37.59 17.32
C ARG A 682 -12.17 -37.38 18.78
N GLU A 683 -11.99 -36.17 19.31
CA GLU A 683 -12.34 -35.85 20.70
C GLU A 683 -13.86 -35.84 20.91
N VAL A 684 -14.64 -35.40 19.91
CA VAL A 684 -16.10 -35.44 19.93
C VAL A 684 -16.61 -36.89 19.93
N ASP A 685 -16.10 -37.74 19.05
CA ASP A 685 -16.47 -39.15 18.94
C ASP A 685 -16.09 -39.94 20.20
N ALA A 686 -14.98 -39.58 20.84
CA ALA A 686 -14.55 -40.16 22.11
C ALA A 686 -15.34 -39.65 23.33
N GLY A 687 -16.15 -38.59 23.17
CA GLY A 687 -16.84 -37.92 24.26
C GLY A 687 -15.90 -37.23 25.26
N THR A 688 -14.66 -36.94 24.86
CA THR A 688 -13.61 -36.46 25.76
C THR A 688 -13.49 -34.93 25.80
N VAL A 689 -14.13 -34.19 24.89
CA VAL A 689 -13.98 -32.72 24.75
C VAL A 689 -14.06 -31.95 26.08
N GLU A 690 -15.08 -32.22 26.91
CA GLU A 690 -15.27 -31.55 28.21
C GLU A 690 -14.24 -31.97 29.26
N SER A 691 -13.70 -33.20 29.14
CA SER A 691 -12.69 -33.76 30.04
C SER A 691 -11.25 -33.46 29.64
N SER A 692 -10.99 -33.18 28.36
CA SER A 692 -9.66 -33.05 27.74
C SER A 692 -8.98 -31.69 27.99
N ASN A 693 -9.65 -30.76 28.69
CA ASN A 693 -9.15 -29.38 28.89
C ASN A 693 -8.58 -28.76 27.61
N LEU A 694 -9.31 -28.89 26.49
CA LEU A 694 -8.83 -28.41 25.20
C LEU A 694 -8.63 -26.88 25.22
N CYS A 695 -7.60 -26.44 24.52
CA CYS A 695 -7.29 -25.04 24.29
C CYS A 695 -7.15 -24.80 22.78
N VAL A 696 -7.71 -23.69 22.31
CA VAL A 696 -7.62 -23.26 20.92
C VAL A 696 -6.74 -22.02 20.85
N THR A 697 -5.66 -22.10 20.07
CA THR A 697 -4.80 -20.95 19.74
C THR A 697 -4.58 -20.91 18.24
N LEU A 698 -4.28 -19.75 17.67
CA LEU A 698 -3.90 -19.68 16.25
C LEU A 698 -2.42 -20.02 16.07
N HIS A 699 -2.12 -20.79 15.02
CA HIS A 699 -0.75 -21.14 14.66
C HIS A 699 0.08 -19.89 14.34
N GLN A 700 1.20 -19.71 15.04
CA GLN A 700 2.07 -18.53 14.92
C GLN A 700 3.12 -18.65 13.81
N GLY A 701 3.36 -19.85 13.26
CA GLY A 701 4.38 -20.07 12.26
C GLY A 701 4.01 -19.59 10.86
N ALA A 702 5.01 -19.09 10.13
CA ALA A 702 4.89 -18.60 8.76
C ALA A 702 4.53 -19.73 7.78
N GLY A 703 3.61 -19.47 6.85
CA GLY A 703 3.35 -20.35 5.70
C GLY A 703 1.90 -20.59 5.34
N TYR A 704 0.96 -20.28 6.24
CA TYR A 704 -0.48 -20.26 5.94
C TYR A 704 -0.90 -18.95 5.27
N HIS A 705 -2.09 -18.94 4.68
CA HIS A 705 -2.68 -17.74 4.11
C HIS A 705 -3.23 -16.86 5.24
N ALA A 706 -2.93 -15.56 5.24
CA ALA A 706 -3.23 -14.68 6.37
C ALA A 706 -4.74 -14.55 6.65
N SER A 707 -5.60 -14.66 5.63
CA SER A 707 -7.05 -14.65 5.80
C SER A 707 -7.66 -15.98 6.26
N PHE A 708 -6.86 -17.05 6.34
CA PHE A 708 -7.27 -18.38 6.78
C PHE A 708 -6.32 -18.91 7.87
N PRO A 709 -6.22 -18.20 9.01
CA PRO A 709 -5.38 -18.63 10.12
C PRO A 709 -5.84 -20.01 10.64
N VAL A 710 -4.86 -20.88 10.88
CA VAL A 710 -5.11 -22.27 11.27
C VAL A 710 -5.21 -22.37 12.79
N PRO A 711 -6.30 -22.91 13.35
CA PRO A 711 -6.40 -23.16 14.78
C PRO A 711 -5.61 -24.42 15.17
N LEU A 712 -4.90 -24.33 16.29
CA LEU A 712 -4.28 -25.43 17.01
C LEU A 712 -5.21 -25.83 18.15
N VAL A 713 -5.71 -27.06 18.10
CA VAL A 713 -6.53 -27.67 19.15
C VAL A 713 -5.62 -28.61 19.95
N THR A 714 -5.24 -28.21 21.16
CA THR A 714 -4.32 -28.97 22.03
C THR A 714 -4.94 -29.23 23.39
N SER A 715 -4.58 -30.33 24.04
CA SER A 715 -4.91 -30.55 25.45
C SER A 715 -4.01 -29.67 26.32
N LYS A 716 -4.56 -28.97 27.32
CA LYS A 716 -3.72 -28.32 28.33
C LYS A 716 -2.95 -29.40 29.09
N GLU A 717 -1.63 -29.45 28.94
CA GLU A 717 -0.81 -30.14 29.93
C GLU A 717 -1.06 -29.47 31.28
N VAL A 718 -1.60 -30.25 32.23
CA VAL A 718 -1.66 -29.84 33.63
C VAL A 718 -0.20 -29.67 34.06
N LYS A 719 0.29 -28.42 34.12
CA LYS A 719 1.50 -28.09 34.89
C LYS A 719 1.22 -28.56 36.32
N LYS A 720 1.74 -29.73 36.66
CA LYS A 720 1.78 -30.23 38.03
C LYS A 720 2.71 -29.38 38.88
#